data_AF-A0A3D4P2Q9-F1
#
_entry.id   AF-A0A3D4P2Q9-F1
#
_cell.length_a   1.000
_cell.length_b   1.000
_cell.length_c   1.000
_cell.angle_alpha   90.00
_cell.angle_beta   90.00
_cell.angle_gamma   90.00
#
_symmetry.space_group_name_H-M   'P 1'
#
loop_
_entity.id
_entity.type
_entity.pdbx_description
1 polymer ?
#
loop_
_entity_poly.entity_id
_entity_poly.type
_entity_poly.pdbx_seq_one_letter_code
_entity_poly.pdbx_strand_id
1 'polypeptide(L)'
;MRRLAIMRFSMLRKQSVFSLSALMLFLLFTLQLGAKQAAEKEPNNEASQANALPLNGQIAGLANEEGDEDWYSLTIPAPGMDILVIEVAGPPDVDFILSFCDAGGKELSAIDGRHEPEGEILVRLRQSAGKFLIKVLSGRGTNTDQAYMLRAGKPDRPPATDQEVRQALVKALDYLASNQQEDGSWPNYEQAHTGLAIMSFIGGKCVQKDYSANIQAGLGYLRSVFTPSSNYPEGSEEAAKLGGVFGTSSANLMYQQAIATLAVIEALVDLNDSSLEPIAGEAIQLIIRSQNTEHKPKTLQGPIPADSPHYGSWRYEPDYTDGDISVTAWQVLTLRAALNAGFSVPDYAFPAAAKFVRSLHGADGSFCYESPGDAGDSCARAGMGVLALQLCGHPKDPLIPPAIRYMQNYGPAWNLEYPGEGYPFYYWYYGTRAMFMAGGEDWRIWKDWMCRLLVDHQNDKGNWEGTQQEESESLTLYRTAFGALMLEFCCGHVPIYMSPVKRQVSGSIQVKFEKKAEEEVPKSVEIIMDASNSMWGQIAGEAKITIARKVLAQIIKGLPDSMNVGLRVYGHRYGLNEAQACTDTELMVPIGPIAKEALVDTVNKIQLKGKTPLVISVLEAIKDFEQIPNGSIILVTDGIESCKGDIKSIAPAIKAAGLELEVNIVGFDIKEAAARRELETIAKSTDGRYIDARNAGELLSALEQTLNLEYVVLDEKGQEVGRGTVGGDEVKLKEGTYTLRILLAPQPLETKVHVNAGGKAVCVLKKEAGAWKLTY
;
A
#
# COMPACT_ATOMS: atom_id res chain seq x y z
N MET A 1 37.21 40.89 35.03
CA MET A 1 37.30 39.66 35.85
C MET A 1 35.95 38.93 36.07
N ARG A 2 35.05 38.88 35.08
CA ARG A 2 33.78 38.09 35.16
C ARG A 2 33.40 37.35 33.86
N ARG A 3 34.40 37.02 33.02
CA ARG A 3 34.22 36.18 31.82
C ARG A 3 35.07 34.90 31.80
N LEU A 4 35.97 34.70 32.77
CA LEU A 4 36.79 33.48 32.87
C LEU A 4 36.22 32.38 33.78
N ALA A 5 35.15 32.65 34.55
CA ALA A 5 34.60 31.68 35.52
C ALA A 5 33.48 30.79 34.96
N ILE A 6 32.85 31.16 33.84
CA ILE A 6 31.73 30.39 33.25
C ILE A 6 32.24 29.32 32.27
N MET A 7 33.46 29.48 31.73
CA MET A 7 34.07 28.49 30.82
C MET A 7 34.67 27.28 31.54
N ARG A 8 34.98 27.39 32.85
CA ARG A 8 35.49 26.25 33.64
C ARG A 8 34.40 25.33 34.19
N PHE A 9 33.14 25.79 34.29
CA PHE A 9 32.04 24.96 34.79
C PHE A 9 31.29 24.18 33.69
N SER A 10 31.42 24.54 32.40
CA SER A 10 30.86 23.73 31.30
C SER A 10 31.79 22.61 30.81
N MET A 11 33.12 22.74 31.01
CA MET A 11 34.06 21.65 30.71
C MET A 11 33.96 20.47 31.70
N LEU A 12 33.60 20.73 32.96
CA LEU A 12 33.51 19.68 33.99
C LEU A 12 32.21 18.85 33.93
N ARG A 13 31.22 19.26 33.13
CA ARG A 13 29.97 18.49 32.92
C ARG A 13 29.97 17.64 31.64
N LYS A 14 30.98 17.81 30.78
CA LYS A 14 31.23 16.96 29.60
C LYS A 14 32.07 15.71 29.90
N GLN A 15 32.56 15.55 31.13
CA GLN A 15 33.34 14.37 31.55
C GLN A 15 32.53 13.31 32.31
N SER A 16 31.20 13.43 32.35
CA SER A 16 30.36 12.48 33.08
C SER A 16 29.52 11.63 32.13
N VAL A 17 30.01 10.40 31.93
CA VAL A 17 29.32 9.14 31.57
C VAL A 17 29.81 8.43 30.29
N PHE A 18 30.36 9.12 29.27
CA PHE A 18 30.71 8.47 27.98
C PHE A 18 32.19 8.22 27.69
N SER A 19 32.99 8.04 28.74
CA SER A 19 34.38 7.56 28.64
C SER A 19 34.67 6.44 29.66
N LEU A 20 33.66 6.04 30.45
CA LEU A 20 33.86 4.98 31.44
C LEU A 20 34.05 3.61 30.79
N SER A 21 33.56 3.33 29.58
CA SER A 21 33.73 2.03 28.92
C SER A 21 35.15 1.82 28.38
N ALA A 22 35.74 2.76 27.66
CA ALA A 22 37.12 2.64 27.17
C ALA A 22 38.15 2.71 28.31
N LEU A 23 37.92 3.59 29.30
CA LEU A 23 38.78 3.70 30.49
C LEU A 23 38.60 2.50 31.44
N MET A 24 37.36 1.98 31.64
CA MET A 24 37.14 0.72 32.35
C MET A 24 37.66 -0.47 31.57
N LEU A 25 37.59 -0.51 30.24
CA LEU A 25 38.19 -1.59 29.46
C LEU A 25 39.70 -1.56 29.60
N PHE A 26 40.36 -0.40 29.54
CA PHE A 26 41.80 -0.26 29.78
C PHE A 26 42.17 -0.64 31.23
N LEU A 27 41.36 -0.27 32.23
CA LEU A 27 41.53 -0.66 33.64
C LEU A 27 41.16 -2.12 33.96
N LEU A 28 40.17 -2.72 33.30
CA LEU A 28 39.78 -4.13 33.43
C LEU A 28 40.74 -5.04 32.65
N PHE A 29 41.28 -4.58 31.51
CA PHE A 29 42.34 -5.24 30.76
C PHE A 29 43.63 -5.31 31.56
N THR A 30 43.98 -4.24 32.29
CA THR A 30 45.13 -4.26 33.21
C THR A 30 44.87 -5.13 34.45
N LEU A 31 43.62 -5.47 34.78
CA LEU A 31 43.24 -6.32 35.92
C LEU A 31 43.06 -7.82 35.57
N GLN A 32 42.83 -8.20 34.32
CA GLN A 32 42.84 -9.61 33.86
C GLN A 32 44.28 -10.12 33.63
N LEU A 33 45.10 -10.07 34.67
CA LEU A 33 46.46 -10.61 34.69
C LEU A 33 46.44 -12.15 34.68
N GLY A 34 46.60 -12.76 33.49
CA GLY A 34 46.74 -14.22 33.39
C GLY A 34 47.41 -14.76 32.13
N ALA A 35 47.39 -14.03 31.00
CA ALA A 35 48.11 -14.43 29.80
C ALA A 35 49.45 -13.67 29.71
N LYS A 36 50.55 -14.36 29.39
CA LYS A 36 51.81 -13.72 28.98
C LYS A 36 51.51 -12.82 27.78
N GLN A 37 51.41 -11.53 28.01
CA GLN A 37 51.19 -10.53 26.97
C GLN A 37 52.42 -10.51 26.05
N ALA A 38 52.21 -10.69 24.75
CA ALA A 38 53.27 -10.47 23.77
C ALA A 38 53.49 -8.96 23.67
N ALA A 39 54.75 -8.53 23.71
CA ALA A 39 55.16 -7.19 23.32
C ALA A 39 55.65 -7.24 21.88
N GLU A 40 55.43 -6.16 21.13
CA GLU A 40 56.00 -6.01 19.80
C GLU A 40 57.53 -6.02 19.83
N LYS A 41 58.13 -6.12 18.64
CA LYS A 41 59.56 -5.96 18.44
C LYS A 41 59.81 -4.94 17.35
N GLU A 42 60.46 -3.86 17.75
CA GLU A 42 60.91 -2.81 16.85
C GLU A 42 62.22 -3.15 16.12
N PRO A 43 62.41 -2.70 14.86
CA PRO A 43 61.44 -1.95 14.05
C PRO A 43 60.37 -2.87 13.45
N ASN A 44 59.12 -2.43 13.39
CA ASN A 44 58.05 -3.07 12.60
C ASN A 44 57.37 -2.12 11.62
N ASN A 45 58.16 -1.19 11.08
CA ASN A 45 57.72 -0.02 10.31
C ASN A 45 57.43 -0.34 8.84
N GLU A 46 57.55 -1.62 8.45
CA GLU A 46 57.30 -2.10 7.10
C GLU A 46 56.66 -3.50 7.14
N ALA A 47 55.87 -3.83 6.12
CA ALA A 47 55.23 -5.14 5.97
C ALA A 47 56.18 -6.35 6.09
N SER A 48 57.45 -6.19 5.69
CA SER A 48 58.48 -7.23 5.77
C SER A 48 58.96 -7.51 7.21
N GLN A 49 58.77 -6.55 8.11
CA GLN A 49 59.18 -6.57 9.51
C GLN A 49 58.03 -6.98 10.45
N ALA A 50 56.88 -7.35 9.90
CA ALA A 50 55.64 -7.50 10.65
C ALA A 50 55.76 -8.47 11.84
N ASN A 51 55.39 -7.98 13.03
CA ASN A 51 55.32 -8.78 14.25
C ASN A 51 54.24 -9.86 14.14
N ALA A 52 54.44 -11.04 14.72
CA ALA A 52 53.42 -12.10 14.68
C ALA A 52 52.29 -11.80 15.67
N LEU A 53 51.07 -11.55 15.17
CA LEU A 53 49.87 -11.40 15.99
C LEU A 53 49.17 -12.76 16.14
N PRO A 54 49.16 -13.37 17.34
CA PRO A 54 48.43 -14.62 17.55
C PRO A 54 46.92 -14.43 17.36
N LEU A 55 46.29 -15.33 16.59
CA LEU A 55 44.84 -15.36 16.44
C LEU A 55 44.15 -15.70 17.77
N ASN A 56 43.15 -14.91 18.15
CA ASN A 56 42.53 -14.88 19.48
C ASN A 56 43.49 -14.48 20.61
N GLY A 57 44.55 -13.74 20.27
CA GLY A 57 45.47 -13.15 21.22
C GLY A 57 45.54 -11.64 21.05
N GLN A 58 46.44 -11.05 21.84
CA GLN A 58 46.67 -9.61 21.89
C GLN A 58 48.16 -9.34 21.95
N ILE A 59 48.56 -8.19 21.43
CA ILE A 59 49.93 -7.68 21.47
C ILE A 59 49.90 -6.23 21.96
N ALA A 60 50.86 -5.89 22.83
CA ALA A 60 51.11 -4.52 23.21
C ALA A 60 52.09 -3.91 22.21
N GLY A 61 51.70 -2.79 21.61
CA GLY A 61 52.56 -1.97 20.75
C GLY A 61 52.75 -0.57 21.32
N LEU A 62 53.68 0.21 20.74
CA LEU A 62 54.09 1.54 21.16
C LEU A 62 53.85 2.51 20.00
N ALA A 63 53.10 3.57 20.25
CA ALA A 63 52.92 4.63 19.26
C ALA A 63 54.15 5.56 19.25
N ASN A 64 55.30 5.11 18.72
CA ASN A 64 56.63 5.70 18.95
C ASN A 64 56.79 7.16 18.49
N GLU A 65 56.09 7.55 17.42
CA GLU A 65 55.97 8.93 16.94
C GLU A 65 54.67 9.16 16.14
N GLU A 66 54.29 10.42 15.92
CA GLU A 66 53.21 10.75 14.98
C GLU A 66 53.59 10.24 13.58
N GLY A 67 52.73 9.43 12.98
CA GLY A 67 52.97 8.76 11.71
C GLY A 67 53.65 7.39 11.83
N ASP A 68 53.85 6.86 13.04
CA ASP A 68 54.42 5.53 13.23
C ASP A 68 53.52 4.43 12.64
N GLU A 69 54.11 3.50 11.89
CA GLU A 69 53.40 2.46 11.16
C GLU A 69 53.75 1.07 11.69
N ASP A 70 52.90 0.48 12.52
CA ASP A 70 53.17 -0.84 13.05
C ASP A 70 52.53 -1.94 12.22
N TRP A 71 53.37 -2.83 11.68
CA TRP A 71 52.92 -3.96 10.89
C TRP A 71 52.87 -5.25 11.72
N TYR A 72 51.76 -5.98 11.56
CA TYR A 72 51.50 -7.25 12.22
C TYR A 72 51.06 -8.31 11.21
N SER A 73 51.50 -9.56 11.39
CA SER A 73 51.10 -10.69 10.56
C SER A 73 50.09 -11.57 11.30
N LEU A 74 48.95 -11.81 10.66
CA LEU A 74 47.87 -12.64 11.17
C LEU A 74 47.72 -13.87 10.26
N THR A 75 47.65 -15.05 10.85
CA THR A 75 47.36 -16.30 10.11
C THR A 75 46.02 -16.86 10.54
N ILE A 76 45.11 -16.99 9.58
CA ILE A 76 43.77 -17.55 9.76
C ILE A 76 43.77 -18.98 9.19
N PRO A 77 43.58 -20.02 10.02
CA PRO A 77 43.60 -21.40 9.56
C PRO A 77 42.36 -21.77 8.74
N ALA A 78 42.44 -22.82 7.93
CA ALA A 78 41.28 -23.42 7.28
C ALA A 78 40.25 -23.90 8.33
N PRO A 79 38.93 -23.72 8.09
CA PRO A 79 38.28 -23.24 6.87
C PRO A 79 38.17 -21.71 6.72
N GLY A 80 38.67 -20.93 7.69
CA GLY A 80 38.43 -19.49 7.81
C GLY A 80 37.72 -19.17 9.12
N MET A 81 37.13 -17.98 9.21
CA MET A 81 36.38 -17.51 10.37
C MET A 81 35.05 -16.89 9.97
N ASP A 82 34.01 -17.21 10.73
CA ASP A 82 32.69 -16.58 10.57
C ASP A 82 32.75 -15.08 10.89
N ILE A 83 33.41 -14.72 12.00
CA ILE A 83 33.57 -13.35 12.45
C ILE A 83 35.02 -13.18 12.89
N LEU A 84 35.72 -12.23 12.29
CA LEU A 84 37.00 -11.73 12.72
C LEU A 84 36.82 -10.30 13.21
N VAL A 85 37.14 -10.08 14.48
CA VAL A 85 37.23 -8.75 15.11
C VAL A 85 38.70 -8.41 15.21
N ILE A 86 39.07 -7.23 14.70
CA ILE A 86 40.39 -6.63 14.89
C ILE A 86 40.15 -5.31 15.60
N GLU A 87 40.80 -5.12 16.73
CA GLU A 87 40.57 -3.95 17.57
C GLU A 87 41.91 -3.43 18.06
N VAL A 88 42.11 -2.13 17.92
CA VAL A 88 43.19 -1.40 18.56
C VAL A 88 42.59 -0.49 19.61
N ALA A 89 43.05 -0.62 20.84
CA ALA A 89 42.67 0.25 21.95
C ALA A 89 43.94 0.91 22.48
N GLY A 90 43.98 2.23 22.49
CA GLY A 90 45.14 2.97 22.95
C GLY A 90 44.77 4.20 23.76
N PRO A 91 45.74 5.09 24.01
CA PRO A 91 45.54 6.31 24.75
C PRO A 91 44.45 7.19 24.13
N PRO A 92 43.67 7.91 24.94
CA PRO A 92 42.60 8.78 24.46
C PRO A 92 43.12 10.10 23.87
N ASP A 93 44.40 10.19 23.53
CA ASP A 93 45.01 11.33 22.82
C ASP A 93 45.72 10.91 21.53
N VAL A 94 45.59 9.64 21.13
CA VAL A 94 46.14 9.09 19.89
C VAL A 94 44.99 8.61 19.01
N ASP A 95 44.92 9.17 17.80
CA ASP A 95 44.00 8.75 16.74
C ASP A 95 44.64 7.61 15.94
N PHE A 96 44.04 6.43 15.91
CA PHE A 96 44.60 5.27 15.22
C PHE A 96 43.92 5.06 13.87
N ILE A 97 44.69 4.59 12.88
CA ILE A 97 44.14 4.09 11.62
C ILE A 97 44.49 2.61 11.53
N LEU A 98 43.47 1.77 11.37
CA LEU A 98 43.61 0.32 11.32
C LEU A 98 43.36 -0.19 9.90
N SER A 99 44.40 -0.67 9.23
CA SER A 99 44.31 -1.29 7.90
C SER A 99 44.43 -2.81 7.97
N PHE A 100 43.59 -3.50 7.20
CA PHE A 100 43.68 -4.93 6.93
C PHE A 100 44.13 -5.17 5.50
N CYS A 101 45.23 -5.88 5.35
CA CYS A 101 45.95 -6.05 4.10
C CYS A 101 46.08 -7.53 3.73
N ASP A 102 46.27 -7.81 2.44
CA ASP A 102 46.64 -9.14 1.97
C ASP A 102 48.08 -9.51 2.39
N ALA A 103 48.50 -10.74 2.08
CA ALA A 103 49.84 -11.22 2.40
C ALA A 103 50.98 -10.43 1.74
N GLY A 104 50.69 -9.67 0.67
CA GLY A 104 51.63 -8.81 -0.03
C GLY A 104 51.65 -7.37 0.48
N GLY A 105 50.82 -7.02 1.47
CA GLY A 105 50.72 -5.68 2.01
C GLY A 105 49.78 -4.75 1.25
N LYS A 106 49.03 -5.25 0.27
CA LYS A 106 47.98 -4.46 -0.38
C LYS A 106 46.79 -4.32 0.57
N GLU A 107 46.39 -3.07 0.82
CA GLU A 107 45.21 -2.78 1.64
C GLU A 107 43.93 -3.35 1.01
N LEU A 108 43.16 -4.08 1.82
CA LEU A 108 41.86 -4.63 1.46
C LEU A 108 40.71 -3.82 2.06
N SER A 109 40.95 -3.21 3.22
CA SER A 109 40.06 -2.31 3.92
C SER A 109 40.84 -1.57 4.99
N ALA A 110 40.45 -0.34 5.29
CA ALA A 110 40.95 0.40 6.44
C ALA A 110 39.78 0.97 7.24
N ILE A 111 40.06 1.42 8.45
CA ILE A 111 39.11 2.15 9.26
C ILE A 111 39.82 3.27 10.02
N ASP A 112 39.13 4.40 10.08
CA ASP A 112 39.50 5.64 10.74
C ASP A 112 38.20 6.22 11.30
N GLY A 113 38.04 6.17 12.62
CA GLY A 113 36.87 6.61 13.39
C GLY A 113 36.64 8.13 13.35
N ARG A 114 37.43 8.86 12.56
CA ARG A 114 37.39 10.31 12.30
C ARG A 114 37.75 11.17 13.51
N HIS A 115 39.05 11.24 13.81
CA HIS A 115 39.69 12.32 14.58
C HIS A 115 39.27 12.46 16.06
N GLU A 116 38.45 11.56 16.59
CA GLU A 116 38.27 11.45 18.04
C GLU A 116 39.30 10.44 18.56
N PRO A 117 40.14 10.82 19.52
CA PRO A 117 41.20 9.96 20.01
C PRO A 117 40.60 8.83 20.85
N GLU A 118 40.21 7.75 20.17
CA GLU A 118 39.66 6.52 20.70
C GLU A 118 40.22 5.30 19.92
N GLY A 119 39.92 4.10 20.40
CA GLY A 119 40.34 2.87 19.72
C GLY A 119 39.52 2.56 18.46
N GLU A 120 40.13 1.87 17.50
CA GLU A 120 39.47 1.44 16.27
C GLU A 120 39.05 -0.03 16.31
N ILE A 121 37.90 -0.32 15.69
CA ILE A 121 37.39 -1.69 15.56
C ILE A 121 36.99 -2.00 14.11
N LEU A 122 37.64 -3.00 13.52
CA LEU A 122 37.31 -3.54 12.21
C LEU A 122 36.67 -4.93 12.37
N VAL A 123 35.45 -5.08 11.86
CA VAL A 123 34.71 -6.34 11.89
C VAL A 123 34.60 -6.92 10.49
N ARG A 124 35.09 -8.13 10.30
CA ARG A 124 35.01 -8.88 9.03
C ARG A 124 34.18 -10.14 9.21
N LEU A 125 33.16 -10.28 8.38
CA LEU A 125 32.28 -11.45 8.33
C LEU A 125 32.74 -12.40 7.22
N ARG A 126 32.65 -13.70 7.47
CA ARG A 126 33.06 -14.76 6.54
C ARG A 126 34.48 -14.59 6.02
N GLN A 127 35.42 -14.32 6.92
CA GLN A 127 36.82 -14.12 6.58
C GLN A 127 37.44 -15.44 6.13
N SER A 128 38.08 -15.44 4.97
CA SER A 128 38.76 -16.62 4.44
C SER A 128 40.02 -16.98 5.22
N ALA A 129 40.39 -18.26 5.16
CA ALA A 129 41.69 -18.72 5.62
C ALA A 129 42.82 -18.11 4.77
N GLY A 130 43.95 -17.84 5.40
CA GLY A 130 45.10 -17.23 4.73
C GLY A 130 46.03 -16.50 5.68
N LYS A 131 47.12 -15.98 5.12
CA LYS A 131 48.00 -15.03 5.79
C LYS A 131 47.57 -13.61 5.40
N PHE A 132 47.47 -12.74 6.39
CA PHE A 132 47.10 -11.34 6.24
C PHE A 132 48.07 -10.47 7.02
N LEU A 133 48.07 -9.19 6.69
CA LEU A 133 48.79 -8.18 7.44
C LEU A 133 47.79 -7.20 8.04
N ILE A 134 48.10 -6.70 9.23
CA ILE A 134 47.40 -5.61 9.89
C ILE A 134 48.41 -4.48 10.03
N LYS A 135 47.99 -3.27 9.65
CA LYS A 135 48.78 -2.06 9.86
C LYS A 135 48.03 -1.19 10.87
N VAL A 136 48.73 -0.77 11.91
CA VAL A 136 48.28 0.24 12.86
C VAL A 136 49.09 1.50 12.59
N LEU A 137 48.45 2.56 12.13
CA LEU A 137 49.09 3.85 11.93
C LEU A 137 48.69 4.77 13.08
N SER A 138 49.68 5.28 13.81
CA SER A 138 49.50 6.29 14.84
C SER A 138 49.35 7.65 14.16
N GLY A 139 48.12 8.17 14.10
CA GLY A 139 47.77 9.46 13.51
C GLY A 139 48.17 10.65 14.39
N ARG A 140 47.27 11.65 14.54
CA ARG A 140 47.56 12.88 15.31
C ARG A 140 47.49 12.63 16.82
N GLY A 141 48.46 13.15 17.59
CA GLY A 141 48.51 13.06 19.06
C GLY A 141 49.80 13.64 19.66
N THR A 142 49.85 13.96 20.95
CA THR A 142 50.99 14.69 21.57
C THR A 142 51.95 13.90 22.46
N ASN A 143 51.88 12.57 22.54
CA ASN A 143 52.84 11.79 23.34
C ASN A 143 53.06 10.39 22.77
N THR A 144 54.33 10.07 22.53
CA THR A 144 54.71 9.03 21.58
C THR A 144 55.46 7.85 22.21
N ASP A 145 55.38 7.69 23.54
CA ASP A 145 55.91 6.50 24.24
C ASP A 145 54.78 5.67 24.87
N GLN A 146 53.53 5.92 24.48
CA GLN A 146 52.37 5.29 25.09
C GLN A 146 52.02 3.98 24.40
N ALA A 147 51.76 2.94 25.20
CA ALA A 147 51.39 1.64 24.69
C ALA A 147 49.92 1.61 24.23
N TYR A 148 49.68 0.99 23.09
CA TYR A 148 48.35 0.56 22.66
C TYR A 148 48.25 -0.97 22.69
N MET A 149 47.04 -1.47 22.59
CA MET A 149 46.71 -2.89 22.56
C MET A 149 46.05 -3.23 21.24
N LEU A 150 46.67 -4.11 20.47
CA LEU A 150 46.07 -4.68 19.27
C LEU A 150 45.63 -6.12 19.54
N ARG A 151 44.40 -6.46 19.15
CA ARG A 151 43.91 -7.84 19.14
C ARG A 151 43.30 -8.21 17.80
N ALA A 152 43.35 -9.50 17.48
CA ALA A 152 42.62 -10.07 16.36
C ALA A 152 42.08 -11.46 16.71
N GLY A 153 40.78 -11.69 16.54
CA GLY A 153 40.18 -12.97 16.90
C GLY A 153 38.67 -13.04 16.75
N LYS A 154 38.09 -14.03 17.40
CA LYS A 154 36.63 -14.18 17.53
C LYS A 154 36.07 -13.07 18.44
N PRO A 155 34.76 -12.78 18.35
CA PRO A 155 34.04 -12.02 19.37
C PRO A 155 34.30 -12.53 20.78
N ASP A 156 34.40 -11.61 21.75
CA ASP A 156 34.64 -11.97 23.17
C ASP A 156 33.41 -12.59 23.83
N ARG A 157 32.22 -12.26 23.31
CA ARG A 157 30.94 -12.77 23.79
C ARG A 157 30.33 -13.72 22.77
N PRO A 158 29.63 -14.78 23.23
CA PRO A 158 28.85 -15.63 22.35
C PRO A 158 27.68 -14.83 21.73
N PRO A 159 27.04 -15.36 20.68
CA PRO A 159 25.81 -14.79 20.13
C PRO A 159 24.77 -14.55 21.24
N ALA A 160 23.99 -13.48 21.10
CA ALA A 160 22.94 -13.17 22.06
C ALA A 160 21.90 -14.30 22.14
N THR A 161 21.53 -14.66 23.36
CA THR A 161 20.47 -15.64 23.61
C THR A 161 19.10 -15.06 23.28
N ASP A 162 18.11 -15.92 22.99
CA ASP A 162 16.72 -15.48 22.77
C ASP A 162 16.14 -14.68 23.95
N GLN A 163 16.61 -14.95 25.17
CA GLN A 163 16.18 -14.21 26.35
C GLN A 163 16.78 -12.80 26.37
N GLU A 164 18.08 -12.66 26.10
CA GLU A 164 18.74 -11.36 26.00
C GLU A 164 18.10 -10.50 24.90
N VAL A 165 17.86 -11.09 23.73
CA VAL A 165 17.18 -10.43 22.60
C VAL A 165 15.79 -9.95 23.01
N ARG A 166 14.97 -10.81 23.63
CA ARG A 166 13.61 -10.44 24.07
C ARG A 166 13.64 -9.36 25.14
N GLN A 167 14.58 -9.41 26.07
CA GLN A 167 14.75 -8.37 27.10
C GLN A 167 15.15 -7.03 26.48
N ALA A 168 16.08 -7.02 25.54
CA ALA A 168 16.49 -5.81 24.83
C ALA A 168 15.33 -5.24 24.01
N LEU A 169 14.57 -6.09 23.32
CA LEU A 169 13.42 -5.67 22.56
C LEU A 169 12.32 -5.07 23.45
N VAL A 170 11.98 -5.69 24.60
CA VAL A 170 11.03 -5.09 25.57
C VAL A 170 11.48 -3.71 26.01
N LYS A 171 12.77 -3.54 26.34
CA LYS A 171 13.31 -2.23 26.76
C LYS A 171 13.19 -1.17 25.65
N ALA A 172 13.48 -1.54 24.40
CA ALA A 172 13.36 -0.63 23.26
C ALA A 172 11.91 -0.21 23.01
N LEU A 173 10.98 -1.18 23.03
CA LEU A 173 9.55 -0.90 22.86
C LEU A 173 8.99 -0.09 24.03
N ASP A 174 9.45 -0.33 25.27
CA ASP A 174 9.08 0.48 26.43
C ASP A 174 9.57 1.92 26.30
N TYR A 175 10.79 2.12 25.80
CA TYR A 175 11.30 3.45 25.51
C TYR A 175 10.46 4.17 24.45
N LEU A 176 10.13 3.49 23.34
CA LEU A 176 9.25 4.07 22.31
C LEU A 176 7.89 4.44 22.90
N ALA A 177 7.28 3.54 23.68
CA ALA A 177 5.99 3.75 24.31
C ALA A 177 6.00 4.94 25.29
N SER A 178 7.08 5.12 26.07
CA SER A 178 7.19 6.24 27.00
C SER A 178 7.44 7.60 26.34
N ASN A 179 7.80 7.61 25.05
CA ASN A 179 8.08 8.83 24.28
C ASN A 179 6.99 9.14 23.24
N GLN A 180 5.87 8.42 23.24
CA GLN A 180 4.71 8.75 22.41
C GLN A 180 4.05 10.03 22.93
N GLN A 181 3.75 10.96 22.03
CA GLN A 181 3.06 12.22 22.34
C GLN A 181 1.56 12.00 22.58
N GLU A 182 0.90 12.99 23.18
CA GLU A 182 -0.55 12.92 23.46
C GLU A 182 -1.40 12.77 22.19
N ASP A 183 -0.94 13.33 21.06
CA ASP A 183 -1.61 13.21 19.76
C ASP A 183 -1.34 11.85 19.07
N GLY A 184 -0.53 10.99 19.68
CA GLY A 184 -0.15 9.67 19.17
C GLY A 184 1.14 9.65 18.35
N SER A 185 1.74 10.80 18.05
CA SER A 185 2.95 10.91 17.21
C SER A 185 4.26 10.69 17.98
N TRP A 186 5.36 10.58 17.23
CA TRP A 186 6.73 10.69 17.72
C TRP A 186 7.43 11.86 17.01
N PRO A 187 8.12 12.78 17.71
CA PRO A 187 8.61 14.04 17.14
C PRO A 187 9.79 13.90 16.16
N ASN A 188 10.11 15.00 15.46
CA ASN A 188 11.24 15.17 14.53
C ASN A 188 11.14 14.24 13.32
N TYR A 189 10.29 14.54 12.33
CA TYR A 189 9.84 13.62 11.24
C TYR A 189 8.66 12.76 11.67
N GLU A 190 7.59 13.42 12.09
CA GLU A 190 6.47 12.82 12.81
C GLU A 190 5.82 11.66 12.05
N GLN A 191 5.70 11.76 10.72
CA GLN A 191 5.08 10.69 9.94
C GLN A 191 6.01 9.46 9.84
N ALA A 192 7.30 9.68 9.57
CA ALA A 192 8.27 8.60 9.48
C ALA A 192 8.50 7.92 10.84
N HIS A 193 8.75 8.69 11.90
CA HIS A 193 8.99 8.15 13.24
C HIS A 193 7.77 7.43 13.81
N THR A 194 6.57 7.96 13.57
CA THR A 194 5.33 7.24 13.93
C THR A 194 5.21 5.93 13.16
N GLY A 195 5.50 5.93 11.87
CA GLY A 195 5.53 4.70 11.07
C GLY A 195 6.52 3.66 11.60
N LEU A 196 7.76 4.06 11.87
CA LEU A 196 8.80 3.19 12.43
C LEU A 196 8.40 2.63 13.81
N ALA A 197 7.80 3.45 14.68
CA ALA A 197 7.33 3.01 15.99
C ALA A 197 6.19 1.99 15.89
N ILE A 198 5.19 2.25 15.03
CA ILE A 198 4.08 1.30 14.77
C ILE A 198 4.62 -0.05 14.30
N MET A 199 5.51 -0.05 13.30
CA MET A 199 6.13 -1.28 12.78
C MET A 199 6.93 -1.98 13.89
N SER A 200 7.66 -1.25 14.73
CA SER A 200 8.39 -1.83 15.86
C SER A 200 7.46 -2.53 16.85
N PHE A 201 6.30 -1.95 17.18
CA PHE A 201 5.32 -2.60 18.06
C PHE A 201 4.67 -3.83 17.42
N ILE A 202 4.39 -3.79 16.11
CA ILE A 202 3.87 -4.92 15.34
C ILE A 202 4.89 -6.07 15.30
N GLY A 203 6.15 -5.77 15.00
CA GLY A 203 7.23 -6.75 14.99
C GLY A 203 7.62 -7.26 16.37
N GLY A 204 7.35 -6.45 17.40
CA GLY A 204 7.47 -6.78 18.82
C GLY A 204 6.62 -7.94 19.32
N LYS A 205 5.79 -8.59 18.49
CA LYS A 205 4.96 -9.75 18.86
C LYS A 205 5.70 -10.92 19.51
N CYS A 206 7.02 -10.99 19.38
CA CYS A 206 7.83 -12.00 20.05
C CYS A 206 8.08 -11.72 21.55
N VAL A 207 7.62 -10.58 22.07
CA VAL A 207 7.62 -10.26 23.50
C VAL A 207 6.21 -10.36 24.11
N GLN A 208 6.11 -10.67 25.40
CA GLN A 208 4.83 -10.93 26.10
C GLN A 208 4.12 -9.66 26.61
N LYS A 209 4.44 -8.48 26.09
CA LYS A 209 3.85 -7.20 26.51
C LYS A 209 2.94 -6.66 25.42
N ASP A 210 1.79 -6.14 25.82
CA ASP A 210 0.80 -5.58 24.90
C ASP A 210 1.06 -4.09 24.66
N TYR A 211 1.26 -3.73 23.39
CA TYR A 211 1.44 -2.34 22.91
C TYR A 211 0.30 -1.90 21.99
N SER A 212 -0.83 -2.63 21.98
CA SER A 212 -1.97 -2.33 21.10
C SER A 212 -2.48 -0.89 21.25
N ALA A 213 -2.48 -0.34 22.48
CA ALA A 213 -2.87 1.04 22.72
C ALA A 213 -1.94 2.05 22.02
N ASN A 214 -0.62 1.81 22.04
CA ASN A 214 0.36 2.66 21.36
C ASN A 214 0.19 2.60 19.84
N ILE A 215 -0.05 1.39 19.30
CA ILE A 215 -0.34 1.20 17.88
C ILE A 215 -1.59 1.98 17.46
N GLN A 216 -2.68 1.86 18.22
CA GLN A 216 -3.93 2.56 17.91
C GLN A 216 -3.78 4.09 17.99
N ALA A 217 -3.05 4.60 18.98
CA ALA A 217 -2.76 6.03 19.07
C ALA A 217 -1.92 6.53 17.88
N GLY A 218 -0.87 5.79 17.48
CA GLY A 218 -0.06 6.13 16.32
C GLY A 218 -0.85 6.09 15.00
N LEU A 219 -1.72 5.09 14.82
CA LEU A 219 -2.63 5.03 13.67
C LEU A 219 -3.65 6.18 13.71
N GLY A 220 -4.13 6.56 14.89
CA GLY A 220 -4.97 7.73 15.09
C GLY A 220 -4.29 9.01 14.61
N TYR A 221 -3.01 9.19 14.96
CA TYR A 221 -2.20 10.30 14.46
C TYR A 221 -2.10 10.27 12.92
N LEU A 222 -1.66 9.14 12.33
CA LEU A 222 -1.49 9.03 10.87
C LEU A 222 -2.81 9.30 10.12
N ARG A 223 -3.95 8.83 10.65
CA ARG A 223 -5.28 9.17 10.11
C ARG A 223 -5.59 10.66 10.19
N SER A 224 -5.19 11.33 11.28
CA SER A 224 -5.48 12.75 11.47
C SER A 224 -4.68 13.66 10.54
N VAL A 225 -3.50 13.21 10.10
CA VAL A 225 -2.64 13.93 9.14
C VAL A 225 -2.76 13.41 7.70
N PHE A 226 -3.63 12.43 7.44
CA PHE A 226 -3.86 11.92 6.10
C PHE A 226 -4.78 12.87 5.31
N THR A 227 -4.40 13.20 4.08
CA THR A 227 -5.19 14.06 3.20
C THR A 227 -5.72 13.28 2.00
N PRO A 228 -7.04 12.96 1.96
CA PRO A 228 -7.64 12.28 0.81
C PRO A 228 -7.55 13.09 -0.47
N SER A 229 -7.42 12.41 -1.61
CA SER A 229 -7.38 13.01 -2.94
C SER A 229 -8.67 13.78 -3.26
N SER A 230 -9.80 13.39 -2.68
CA SER A 230 -11.10 14.06 -2.82
C SER A 230 -11.13 15.48 -2.24
N ASN A 231 -10.13 15.89 -1.47
CA ASN A 231 -10.02 17.26 -0.96
C ASN A 231 -9.62 18.28 -2.03
N TYR A 232 -9.18 17.80 -3.20
CA TYR A 232 -8.68 18.63 -4.30
C TYR A 232 -9.53 18.42 -5.56
N PRO A 233 -9.63 19.42 -6.45
CA PRO A 233 -10.28 19.24 -7.74
C PRO A 233 -9.60 18.13 -8.55
N GLU A 234 -10.41 17.26 -9.17
CA GLU A 234 -9.92 16.18 -10.01
C GLU A 234 -9.02 16.72 -11.13
N GLY A 235 -7.83 16.13 -11.29
CA GLY A 235 -6.84 16.55 -12.29
C GLY A 235 -6.01 17.79 -11.94
N SER A 236 -6.19 18.40 -10.76
CA SER A 236 -5.36 19.52 -10.29
C SER A 236 -3.93 19.11 -9.94
N GLU A 237 -3.02 20.09 -9.92
CA GLU A 237 -1.63 19.89 -9.49
C GLU A 237 -1.57 19.53 -8.00
N GLU A 238 -2.44 20.13 -7.18
CA GLU A 238 -2.58 19.82 -5.76
C GLU A 238 -3.08 18.40 -5.54
N ALA A 239 -4.08 17.93 -6.30
CA ALA A 239 -4.52 16.54 -6.23
C ALA A 239 -3.39 15.57 -6.58
N ALA A 240 -2.60 15.90 -7.61
CA ALA A 240 -1.48 15.08 -8.04
C ALA A 240 -0.36 15.03 -6.98
N LYS A 241 -0.03 16.16 -6.35
CA LYS A 241 1.08 16.28 -5.40
C LYS A 241 0.72 15.87 -3.97
N LEU A 242 -0.50 16.17 -3.52
CA LEU A 242 -0.92 16.06 -2.11
C LEU A 242 -2.05 15.04 -1.88
N GLY A 243 -2.71 14.52 -2.92
CA GLY A 243 -3.75 13.51 -2.74
C GLY A 243 -3.20 12.19 -2.17
N GLY A 244 -3.72 11.73 -1.04
CA GLY A 244 -3.24 10.52 -0.36
C GLY A 244 -1.95 10.71 0.45
N VAL A 245 -1.56 11.96 0.74
CA VAL A 245 -0.35 12.25 1.52
C VAL A 245 -0.58 12.11 3.03
N PHE A 246 0.42 11.65 3.77
CA PHE A 246 0.51 11.80 5.22
C PHE A 246 1.32 13.05 5.58
N GLY A 247 0.71 13.97 6.34
CA GLY A 247 1.33 15.22 6.76
C GLY A 247 1.10 16.37 5.77
N THR A 248 1.79 17.49 6.01
CA THR A 248 1.80 18.65 5.12
C THR A 248 3.02 18.61 4.20
N SER A 249 2.91 19.22 3.01
CA SER A 249 4.05 19.42 2.10
C SER A 249 5.22 20.04 2.86
N SER A 250 6.25 19.24 3.10
CA SER A 250 7.45 19.58 3.85
C SER A 250 8.63 18.87 3.18
N ALA A 251 9.83 19.44 3.30
CA ALA A 251 11.03 18.80 2.77
C ALA A 251 11.09 17.33 3.23
N ASN A 252 11.36 16.42 2.30
CA ASN A 252 11.38 14.96 2.50
C ASN A 252 10.01 14.26 2.55
N LEU A 253 8.98 14.88 1.94
CA LEU A 253 7.62 14.34 1.89
C LEU A 253 7.56 12.87 1.47
N MET A 254 8.19 12.50 0.36
CA MET A 254 8.12 11.14 -0.17
C MET A 254 8.85 10.11 0.67
N TYR A 255 9.93 10.52 1.36
CA TYR A 255 10.64 9.65 2.31
C TYR A 255 9.74 9.27 3.47
N GLN A 256 9.06 10.26 4.06
CA GLN A 256 8.12 10.05 5.15
C GLN A 256 6.85 9.32 4.70
N GLN A 257 6.36 9.65 3.50
CA GLN A 257 5.19 9.00 2.88
C GLN A 257 5.38 7.49 2.78
N ALA A 258 6.54 7.03 2.31
CA ALA A 258 6.83 5.60 2.17
C ALA A 258 6.73 4.87 3.53
N ILE A 259 7.42 5.39 4.54
CA ILE A 259 7.49 4.79 5.88
C ILE A 259 6.10 4.76 6.54
N ALA A 260 5.35 5.86 6.47
CA ALA A 260 3.99 5.94 7.01
C ALA A 260 3.04 4.98 6.28
N THR A 261 3.12 4.93 4.95
CA THR A 261 2.30 4.02 4.13
C THR A 261 2.62 2.56 4.44
N LEU A 262 3.90 2.21 4.57
CA LEU A 262 4.34 0.87 4.95
C LEU A 262 3.78 0.46 6.32
N ALA A 263 3.84 1.34 7.32
CA ALA A 263 3.27 1.08 8.64
C ALA A 263 1.75 0.85 8.61
N VAL A 264 1.03 1.63 7.79
CA VAL A 264 -0.42 1.46 7.59
C VAL A 264 -0.73 0.12 6.90
N ILE A 265 0.07 -0.29 5.91
CA ILE A 265 -0.07 -1.60 5.25
C ILE A 265 0.20 -2.75 6.24
N GLU A 266 1.25 -2.63 7.06
CA GLU A 266 1.54 -3.63 8.10
C GLU A 266 0.42 -3.74 9.11
N ALA A 267 -0.08 -2.61 9.64
CA ALA A 267 -1.19 -2.58 10.56
C ALA A 267 -2.48 -3.16 9.96
N LEU A 268 -2.78 -2.84 8.70
CA LEU A 268 -3.92 -3.39 7.96
C LEU A 268 -3.90 -4.92 7.95
N VAL A 269 -2.74 -5.51 7.64
CA VAL A 269 -2.60 -6.97 7.54
C VAL A 269 -2.57 -7.61 8.93
N ASP A 270 -1.80 -7.03 9.84
CA ASP A 270 -1.45 -7.66 11.12
C ASP A 270 -2.55 -7.51 12.18
N LEU A 271 -3.28 -6.40 12.16
CA LEU A 271 -4.44 -6.15 13.01
C LEU A 271 -5.75 -6.57 12.36
N ASN A 272 -5.73 -6.92 11.06
CA ASN A 272 -6.91 -7.21 10.26
C ASN A 272 -7.94 -6.05 10.28
N ASP A 273 -7.47 -4.81 10.27
CA ASP A 273 -8.31 -3.60 10.29
C ASP A 273 -8.59 -3.09 8.86
N SER A 274 -9.67 -3.59 8.25
CA SER A 274 -10.07 -3.19 6.89
C SER A 274 -10.38 -1.69 6.74
N SER A 275 -10.56 -0.93 7.83
CA SER A 275 -10.78 0.52 7.74
C SER A 275 -9.51 1.29 7.35
N LEU A 276 -8.35 0.62 7.31
CA LEU A 276 -7.09 1.15 6.77
C LEU A 276 -6.97 0.97 5.25
N GLU A 277 -7.81 0.15 4.61
CA GLU A 277 -7.71 -0.12 3.16
C GLU A 277 -7.79 1.12 2.27
N PRO A 278 -8.78 2.04 2.45
CA PRO A 278 -8.90 3.21 1.57
C PRO A 278 -7.70 4.16 1.73
N ILE A 279 -7.21 4.29 2.96
CA ILE A 279 -6.06 5.13 3.30
C ILE A 279 -4.80 4.56 2.65
N ALA A 280 -4.54 3.25 2.84
CA ALA A 280 -3.42 2.57 2.21
C ALA A 280 -3.49 2.67 0.68
N GLY A 281 -4.66 2.42 0.10
CA GLY A 281 -4.88 2.46 -1.36
C GLY A 281 -4.50 3.81 -1.96
N GLU A 282 -5.01 4.92 -1.41
CA GLU A 282 -4.69 6.27 -1.88
C GLU A 282 -3.22 6.65 -1.66
N ALA A 283 -2.65 6.28 -0.50
CA ALA A 283 -1.24 6.54 -0.20
C ALA A 283 -0.29 5.79 -1.15
N ILE A 284 -0.63 4.55 -1.52
CA ILE A 284 0.08 3.76 -2.53
C ILE A 284 -0.01 4.44 -3.92
N GLN A 285 -1.17 5.01 -4.27
CA GLN A 285 -1.31 5.71 -5.56
C GLN A 285 -0.42 6.96 -5.67
N LEU A 286 -0.12 7.64 -4.55
CA LEU A 286 0.85 8.74 -4.54
C LEU A 286 2.25 8.22 -4.87
N ILE A 287 2.67 7.13 -4.22
CA ILE A 287 3.96 6.49 -4.50
C ILE A 287 4.07 6.10 -5.98
N ILE A 288 3.06 5.43 -6.53
CA ILE A 288 3.07 4.97 -7.93
C ILE A 288 3.20 6.14 -8.90
N ARG A 289 2.36 7.17 -8.79
CA ARG A 289 2.34 8.28 -9.77
C ARG A 289 3.53 9.22 -9.65
N SER A 290 4.25 9.20 -8.52
CA SER A 290 5.49 9.97 -8.32
C SER A 290 6.72 9.29 -8.92
N GLN A 291 6.66 8.02 -9.33
CA GLN A 291 7.79 7.32 -9.91
C GLN A 291 8.24 7.97 -11.22
N ASN A 292 9.54 8.17 -11.39
CA ASN A 292 10.13 8.75 -12.60
C ASN A 292 10.06 7.79 -13.80
N THR A 293 8.91 7.74 -14.46
CA THR A 293 8.67 6.91 -15.65
C THR A 293 7.93 7.68 -16.72
N GLU A 294 7.71 7.07 -17.89
CA GLU A 294 6.84 7.57 -18.94
C GLU A 294 5.37 7.71 -18.48
N HIS A 295 5.01 7.08 -17.36
CA HIS A 295 3.68 7.16 -16.75
C HIS A 295 3.53 8.31 -15.75
N LYS A 296 4.62 9.01 -15.39
CA LYS A 296 4.56 10.17 -14.50
C LYS A 296 3.70 11.27 -15.13
N PRO A 297 2.68 11.80 -14.43
CA PRO A 297 1.77 12.78 -15.00
C PRO A 297 2.45 14.12 -15.23
N LYS A 298 1.95 14.90 -16.19
CA LYS A 298 2.45 16.25 -16.50
C LYS A 298 2.36 17.22 -15.31
N THR A 299 1.35 17.04 -14.46
CA THR A 299 1.19 17.79 -13.20
C THR A 299 2.31 17.51 -12.20
N LEU A 300 3.08 16.43 -12.37
CA LEU A 300 4.28 16.13 -11.59
C LEU A 300 5.54 16.20 -12.46
N GLN A 301 5.56 17.10 -13.46
CA GLN A 301 6.71 17.32 -14.35
C GLN A 301 7.12 16.11 -15.20
N GLY A 302 6.23 15.11 -15.36
CA GLY A 302 6.42 14.01 -16.31
C GLY A 302 5.89 14.31 -17.72
N PRO A 303 5.91 13.34 -18.64
CA PRO A 303 6.49 11.99 -18.52
C PRO A 303 8.02 12.01 -18.55
N ILE A 304 8.66 11.04 -17.88
CA ILE A 304 10.13 10.90 -17.86
C ILE A 304 10.59 9.94 -18.97
N PRO A 305 11.53 10.35 -19.85
CA PRO A 305 12.06 9.47 -20.89
C PRO A 305 12.76 8.22 -20.35
N ALA A 306 12.61 7.09 -21.04
CA ALA A 306 13.20 5.79 -20.65
C ALA A 306 14.73 5.76 -20.64
N ASP A 307 15.39 6.71 -21.31
CA ASP A 307 16.84 6.90 -21.36
C ASP A 307 17.36 7.90 -20.31
N SER A 308 16.48 8.50 -19.49
CA SER A 308 16.88 9.32 -18.35
C SER A 308 17.75 8.51 -17.37
N PRO A 309 18.85 9.08 -16.83
CA PRO A 309 19.66 8.43 -15.81
C PRO A 309 18.87 8.14 -14.52
N HIS A 310 17.80 8.89 -14.26
CA HIS A 310 16.93 8.73 -13.10
C HIS A 310 15.64 7.97 -13.42
N TYR A 311 15.51 7.36 -14.60
CA TYR A 311 14.34 6.58 -14.96
C TYR A 311 14.13 5.40 -14.00
N GLY A 312 12.94 5.29 -13.42
CA GLY A 312 12.52 4.27 -12.47
C GLY A 312 12.69 4.63 -10.99
N SER A 313 13.29 5.78 -10.69
CA SER A 313 13.60 6.25 -9.34
C SER A 313 12.48 7.07 -8.68
N TRP A 314 12.71 7.41 -7.40
CA TRP A 314 11.97 8.42 -6.64
C TRP A 314 12.92 9.38 -5.94
N ARG A 315 12.36 10.51 -5.52
CA ARG A 315 13.05 11.56 -4.77
C ARG A 315 12.15 12.15 -3.71
N TYR A 316 12.67 13.08 -2.92
CA TYR A 316 12.06 13.63 -1.72
C TYR A 316 10.71 14.34 -1.93
N GLU A 317 10.41 14.80 -3.14
CA GLU A 317 9.12 15.40 -3.50
C GLU A 317 8.46 14.69 -4.70
N PRO A 318 7.12 14.67 -4.79
CA PRO A 318 6.38 13.98 -5.85
C PRO A 318 6.73 14.43 -7.28
N ASP A 319 7.07 15.70 -7.46
CA ASP A 319 7.27 16.38 -8.75
C ASP A 319 8.74 16.46 -9.19
N TYR A 320 9.67 15.92 -8.39
CA TYR A 320 11.10 15.89 -8.77
C TYR A 320 11.35 14.88 -9.89
N THR A 321 12.30 15.19 -10.77
CA THR A 321 12.60 14.39 -11.97
C THR A 321 13.96 13.70 -11.91
N ASP A 322 14.76 14.01 -10.88
CA ASP A 322 15.91 13.23 -10.43
C ASP A 322 15.49 12.17 -9.39
N GLY A 323 16.44 11.37 -8.90
CA GLY A 323 16.17 10.38 -7.85
C GLY A 323 17.42 9.82 -7.20
N ASP A 324 17.25 9.23 -6.02
CA ASP A 324 18.31 8.62 -5.23
C ASP A 324 17.94 7.23 -4.72
N ILE A 325 18.95 6.50 -4.27
CA ILE A 325 18.78 5.14 -3.76
C ILE A 325 18.04 5.08 -2.42
N SER A 326 18.12 6.12 -1.58
CA SER A 326 17.54 6.12 -0.24
C SER A 326 16.02 6.21 -0.25
N VAL A 327 15.45 7.14 -1.04
CA VAL A 327 14.01 7.26 -1.23
C VAL A 327 13.51 6.10 -2.07
N THR A 328 14.22 5.73 -3.13
CA THR A 328 13.84 4.61 -4.00
C THR A 328 13.75 3.29 -3.22
N ALA A 329 14.70 3.01 -2.32
CA ALA A 329 14.64 1.82 -1.48
C ALA A 329 13.38 1.79 -0.61
N TRP A 330 13.04 2.89 0.07
CA TRP A 330 11.81 2.98 0.87
C TRP A 330 10.53 2.79 0.04
N GLN A 331 10.46 3.37 -1.17
CA GLN A 331 9.32 3.14 -2.07
C GLN A 331 9.23 1.68 -2.50
N VAL A 332 10.35 1.03 -2.82
CA VAL A 332 10.38 -0.39 -3.18
C VAL A 332 9.89 -1.28 -2.04
N LEU A 333 10.32 -1.01 -0.80
CA LEU A 333 9.82 -1.71 0.40
C LEU A 333 8.30 -1.58 0.50
N THR A 334 7.79 -0.36 0.35
CA THR A 334 6.37 -0.03 0.48
C THR A 334 5.53 -0.64 -0.64
N LEU A 335 5.97 -0.57 -1.89
CA LEU A 335 5.27 -1.19 -3.02
C LEU A 335 5.29 -2.72 -2.92
N ARG A 336 6.38 -3.32 -2.44
CA ARG A 336 6.42 -4.77 -2.22
C ARG A 336 5.47 -5.17 -1.07
N ALA A 337 5.39 -4.36 -0.02
CA ALA A 337 4.40 -4.53 1.04
C ALA A 337 2.97 -4.46 0.49
N ALA A 338 2.68 -3.48 -0.39
CA ALA A 338 1.39 -3.31 -1.04
C ALA A 338 0.99 -4.56 -1.83
N LEU A 339 1.88 -5.07 -2.70
CA LEU A 339 1.65 -6.33 -3.42
C LEU A 339 1.35 -7.50 -2.46
N ASN A 340 2.14 -7.65 -1.40
CA ASN A 340 1.98 -8.75 -0.46
C ASN A 340 0.74 -8.60 0.44
N ALA A 341 0.23 -7.38 0.62
CA ALA A 341 -1.05 -7.07 1.24
C ALA A 341 -2.23 -7.17 0.26
N GLY A 342 -1.96 -7.53 -1.00
CA GLY A 342 -2.96 -7.76 -2.03
C GLY A 342 -3.48 -6.49 -2.69
N PHE A 343 -2.71 -5.40 -2.71
CA PHE A 343 -2.96 -4.22 -3.56
C PHE A 343 -2.30 -4.39 -4.93
N SER A 344 -2.86 -3.74 -5.95
CA SER A 344 -2.26 -3.71 -7.29
C SER A 344 -1.09 -2.74 -7.35
N VAL A 345 0.04 -3.21 -7.88
CA VAL A 345 1.19 -2.36 -8.24
C VAL A 345 1.45 -2.56 -9.74
N PRO A 346 1.61 -1.49 -10.54
CA PRO A 346 1.81 -1.63 -11.97
C PRO A 346 3.03 -2.49 -12.32
N ASP A 347 2.90 -3.32 -13.35
CA ASP A 347 3.95 -4.25 -13.79
C ASP A 347 5.27 -3.55 -14.18
N TYR A 348 5.21 -2.26 -14.54
CA TYR A 348 6.41 -1.48 -14.87
C TYR A 348 7.22 -1.06 -13.64
N ALA A 349 6.61 -1.00 -12.45
CA ALA A 349 7.17 -0.28 -11.30
C ALA A 349 8.48 -0.92 -10.80
N PHE A 350 8.48 -2.23 -10.53
CA PHE A 350 9.68 -2.94 -10.06
C PHE A 350 10.75 -3.09 -11.15
N PRO A 351 10.44 -3.45 -12.41
CA PRO A 351 11.45 -3.46 -13.47
C PRO A 351 12.14 -2.11 -13.67
N ALA A 352 11.38 -0.99 -13.63
CA ALA A 352 11.94 0.34 -13.73
C ALA A 352 12.84 0.68 -12.53
N ALA A 353 12.38 0.41 -11.30
CA ALA A 353 13.18 0.61 -10.09
C ALA A 353 14.47 -0.22 -10.10
N ALA A 354 14.40 -1.49 -10.50
CA ALA A 354 15.57 -2.34 -10.62
C ALA A 354 16.57 -1.83 -11.67
N LYS A 355 16.09 -1.26 -12.79
CA LYS A 355 16.96 -0.63 -13.79
C LYS A 355 17.74 0.55 -13.20
N PHE A 356 17.07 1.42 -12.44
CA PHE A 356 17.75 2.51 -11.72
C PHE A 356 18.76 1.99 -10.71
N VAL A 357 18.37 1.04 -9.85
CA VAL A 357 19.30 0.50 -8.83
C VAL A 357 20.54 -0.14 -9.46
N ARG A 358 20.40 -0.87 -10.58
CA ARG A 358 21.55 -1.43 -11.31
C ARG A 358 22.50 -0.36 -11.84
N SER A 359 21.98 0.79 -12.29
CA SER A 359 22.83 1.85 -12.83
C SER A 359 23.72 2.48 -11.76
N LEU A 360 23.35 2.35 -10.49
CA LEU A 360 24.12 2.87 -9.36
C LEU A 360 25.24 1.93 -8.90
N HIS A 361 25.39 0.71 -9.41
CA HIS A 361 26.42 -0.20 -8.90
C HIS A 361 27.84 0.30 -9.18
N GLY A 362 28.62 0.47 -8.11
CA GLY A 362 29.99 0.98 -8.13
C GLY A 362 31.02 -0.06 -8.53
N ALA A 363 32.21 0.40 -8.94
CA ALA A 363 33.33 -0.49 -9.28
C ALA A 363 33.95 -1.21 -8.06
N ASP A 364 33.73 -0.65 -6.86
CA ASP A 364 34.12 -1.19 -5.56
C ASP A 364 33.21 -2.35 -5.10
N GLY A 365 32.07 -2.55 -5.77
CA GLY A 365 31.06 -3.53 -5.42
C GLY A 365 29.93 -2.98 -4.54
N SER A 366 29.94 -1.69 -4.18
CA SER A 366 28.82 -1.04 -3.48
C SER A 366 27.88 -0.34 -4.48
N PHE A 367 27.10 0.65 -4.02
CA PHE A 367 26.20 1.44 -4.85
C PHE A 367 26.38 2.94 -4.60
N CYS A 368 26.27 3.71 -5.67
CA CYS A 368 26.26 5.17 -5.68
C CYS A 368 24.95 5.74 -5.13
N TYR A 369 24.95 7.03 -4.78
CA TYR A 369 23.77 7.67 -4.19
C TYR A 369 22.74 8.07 -5.26
N GLU A 370 23.18 8.82 -6.30
CA GLU A 370 22.29 9.41 -7.32
C GLU A 370 22.71 9.13 -8.77
N SER A 371 24.03 9.06 -9.03
CA SER A 371 24.58 9.06 -10.39
C SER A 371 25.35 7.79 -10.74
N PRO A 372 25.12 7.20 -11.93
CA PRO A 372 25.93 6.11 -12.49
C PRO A 372 27.37 6.53 -12.77
N GLY A 373 28.36 5.74 -12.31
CA GLY A 373 29.77 5.90 -12.68
C GLY A 373 30.65 6.71 -11.72
N ASP A 374 30.09 7.30 -10.66
CA ASP A 374 30.86 7.77 -9.52
C ASP A 374 31.37 6.60 -8.66
N ALA A 375 32.35 6.83 -7.77
CA ALA A 375 32.78 5.78 -6.85
C ALA A 375 31.68 5.49 -5.82
N GLY A 376 31.30 4.23 -5.68
CA GLY A 376 30.60 3.73 -4.50
C GLY A 376 31.52 3.84 -3.28
N ASP A 377 30.94 4.06 -2.09
CA ASP A 377 31.68 4.08 -0.82
C ASP A 377 30.72 4.11 0.38
N SER A 378 29.77 3.17 0.48
CA SER A 378 28.86 3.11 1.63
C SER A 378 28.25 1.74 1.79
N CYS A 379 28.34 1.23 3.01
CA CYS A 379 27.69 -0.01 3.38
C CYS A 379 26.16 0.14 3.44
N ALA A 380 25.63 1.31 3.84
CA ALA A 380 24.21 1.59 3.76
C ALA A 380 23.68 1.49 2.32
N ARG A 381 24.38 2.11 1.35
CA ARG A 381 24.02 2.05 -0.07
C ARG A 381 24.15 0.63 -0.64
N ALA A 382 25.16 -0.13 -0.22
CA ALA A 382 25.27 -1.55 -0.56
C ALA A 382 24.05 -2.36 -0.07
N GLY A 383 23.63 -2.17 1.18
CA GLY A 383 22.45 -2.81 1.75
C GLY A 383 21.16 -2.43 1.03
N MET A 384 20.97 -1.14 0.73
CA MET A 384 19.83 -0.62 -0.03
C MET A 384 19.76 -1.22 -1.43
N GLY A 385 20.88 -1.24 -2.17
CA GLY A 385 20.94 -1.78 -3.53
C GLY A 385 20.64 -3.27 -3.58
N VAL A 386 21.25 -4.06 -2.70
CA VAL A 386 20.96 -5.50 -2.59
C VAL A 386 19.49 -5.76 -2.29
N LEU A 387 18.97 -5.10 -1.25
CA LEU A 387 17.60 -5.30 -0.82
C LEU A 387 16.60 -4.87 -1.90
N ALA A 388 16.82 -3.72 -2.54
CA ALA A 388 15.95 -3.24 -3.60
C ALA A 388 15.92 -4.21 -4.79
N LEU A 389 17.06 -4.76 -5.23
CA LEU A 389 17.09 -5.77 -6.30
C LEU A 389 16.36 -7.06 -5.91
N GLN A 390 16.58 -7.54 -4.69
CA GLN A 390 15.88 -8.72 -4.15
C GLN A 390 14.36 -8.50 -4.14
N LEU A 391 13.90 -7.35 -3.60
CA LEU A 391 12.49 -6.98 -3.52
C LEU A 391 11.89 -6.55 -4.86
N CYS A 392 12.68 -6.25 -5.89
CA CYS A 392 12.19 -6.08 -7.25
C CYS A 392 12.03 -7.41 -8.01
N GLY A 393 12.31 -8.55 -7.37
CA GLY A 393 12.18 -9.87 -7.98
C GLY A 393 13.45 -10.39 -8.64
N HIS A 394 14.62 -9.84 -8.30
CA HIS A 394 15.92 -10.24 -8.83
C HIS A 394 16.88 -10.73 -7.73
N PRO A 395 16.53 -11.73 -6.90
CA PRO A 395 17.38 -12.17 -5.78
C PRO A 395 18.72 -12.82 -6.20
N LYS A 396 18.88 -13.14 -7.50
CA LYS A 396 20.09 -13.73 -8.08
C LYS A 396 20.81 -12.76 -9.03
N ASP A 397 20.52 -11.47 -8.93
CA ASP A 397 21.20 -10.46 -9.74
C ASP A 397 22.72 -10.55 -9.51
N PRO A 398 23.56 -10.55 -10.57
CA PRO A 398 25.02 -10.70 -10.45
C PRO A 398 25.69 -9.57 -9.68
N LEU A 399 25.01 -8.44 -9.47
CA LEU A 399 25.48 -7.31 -8.67
C LEU A 399 25.30 -7.52 -7.16
N ILE A 400 24.52 -8.52 -6.74
CA ILE A 400 24.28 -8.79 -5.30
C ILE A 400 25.50 -9.42 -4.61
N PRO A 401 26.14 -10.49 -5.12
CA PRO A 401 27.30 -11.10 -4.46
C PRO A 401 28.47 -10.14 -4.13
N PRO A 402 28.92 -9.23 -5.04
CA PRO A 402 29.97 -8.28 -4.69
C PRO A 402 29.54 -7.31 -3.59
N ALA A 403 28.29 -6.84 -3.59
CA ALA A 403 27.76 -5.95 -2.54
C ALA A 403 27.58 -6.64 -1.19
N ILE A 404 27.17 -7.92 -1.18
CA ILE A 404 27.18 -8.75 0.04
C ILE A 404 28.61 -8.87 0.56
N ARG A 405 29.58 -9.16 -0.32
CA ARG A 405 31.00 -9.27 0.08
C ARG A 405 31.53 -7.94 0.61
N TYR A 406 31.12 -6.83 0.03
CA TYR A 406 31.45 -5.48 0.50
C TYR A 406 30.96 -5.26 1.93
N MET A 407 29.67 -5.47 2.20
CA MET A 407 29.11 -5.37 3.57
C MET A 407 29.77 -6.35 4.56
N GLN A 408 30.15 -7.55 4.11
CA GLN A 408 30.85 -8.51 4.97
C GLN A 408 32.29 -8.08 5.28
N ASN A 409 32.94 -7.26 4.45
CA ASN A 409 34.26 -6.70 4.76
C ASN A 409 34.19 -5.61 5.84
N TYR A 410 33.01 -4.98 5.97
CA TYR A 410 32.70 -3.90 6.89
C TYR A 410 31.45 -4.27 7.70
N GLY A 411 31.58 -5.34 8.48
CA GLY A 411 30.50 -5.81 9.35
C GLY A 411 30.10 -4.73 10.38
N PRO A 412 28.87 -4.78 10.91
CA PRO A 412 28.40 -3.80 11.89
C PRO A 412 29.41 -3.59 13.03
N ALA A 413 29.86 -2.36 13.25
CA ALA A 413 30.73 -2.00 14.35
C ALA A 413 30.06 -0.88 15.12
N TRP A 414 30.05 -0.94 16.45
CA TRP A 414 29.28 0.02 17.25
C TRP A 414 29.67 1.44 16.89
N ASN A 415 28.67 2.31 16.68
CA ASN A 415 28.89 3.73 16.39
C ASN A 415 29.75 4.01 15.12
N LEU A 416 29.73 3.10 14.15
CA LEU A 416 30.62 3.19 12.99
C LEU A 416 29.95 2.69 11.70
N GLU A 417 29.91 3.58 10.69
CA GLU A 417 29.68 3.23 9.29
C GLU A 417 30.91 3.67 8.50
N TYR A 418 31.82 2.73 8.23
CA TYR A 418 32.97 2.97 7.38
C TYR A 418 33.19 1.80 6.42
N PRO A 419 33.47 2.07 5.14
CA PRO A 419 33.34 3.36 4.49
C PRO A 419 31.87 3.78 4.39
N GLY A 420 31.61 5.08 4.36
CA GLY A 420 30.25 5.57 4.35
C GLY A 420 30.07 7.04 4.69
N GLU A 421 28.80 7.42 4.70
CA GLU A 421 28.35 8.79 4.99
C GLU A 421 28.20 9.04 6.49
N GLY A 422 28.20 7.98 7.30
CA GLY A 422 28.19 8.05 8.76
C GLY A 422 26.80 7.87 9.37
N TYR A 423 26.01 6.95 8.81
CA TYR A 423 24.69 6.53 9.31
C TYR A 423 24.68 5.03 9.71
N PRO A 424 25.28 4.67 10.87
CA PRO A 424 25.44 3.27 11.26
C PRO A 424 24.13 2.50 11.41
N PHE A 425 23.12 3.04 12.12
CA PHE A 425 21.85 2.35 12.30
C PHE A 425 21.10 2.18 10.98
N TYR A 426 21.18 3.18 10.08
CA TYR A 426 20.60 3.06 8.75
C TYR A 426 21.26 1.95 7.92
N TYR A 427 22.59 1.85 7.97
CA TYR A 427 23.31 0.72 7.37
C TYR A 427 22.83 -0.60 7.96
N TRP A 428 22.87 -0.75 9.29
CA TRP A 428 22.53 -2.03 9.93
C TRP A 428 21.08 -2.45 9.64
N TYR A 429 20.16 -1.49 9.56
CA TYR A 429 18.76 -1.73 9.19
C TYR A 429 18.62 -2.38 7.80
N TYR A 430 19.25 -1.79 6.77
CA TYR A 430 19.20 -2.30 5.41
C TYR A 430 20.06 -3.57 5.24
N GLY A 431 21.25 -3.60 5.85
CA GLY A 431 22.14 -4.76 5.84
C GLY A 431 21.49 -5.99 6.46
N THR A 432 20.79 -5.84 7.58
CA THR A 432 20.04 -6.94 8.24
C THR A 432 19.02 -7.55 7.29
N ARG A 433 18.27 -6.71 6.58
CA ARG A 433 17.25 -7.13 5.60
C ARG A 433 17.86 -7.80 4.38
N ALA A 434 18.93 -7.22 3.83
CA ALA A 434 19.65 -7.78 2.69
C ALA A 434 20.25 -9.16 3.01
N MET A 435 20.88 -9.30 4.19
CA MET A 435 21.47 -10.56 4.65
C MET A 435 20.41 -11.60 4.99
N PHE A 436 19.28 -11.19 5.58
CA PHE A 436 18.14 -12.08 5.81
C PHE A 436 17.64 -12.72 4.50
N MET A 437 17.48 -11.91 3.45
CA MET A 437 17.07 -12.39 2.13
C MET A 437 18.16 -13.19 1.39
N ALA A 438 19.44 -12.90 1.63
CA ALA A 438 20.54 -13.73 1.14
C ALA A 438 20.51 -15.13 1.77
N GLY A 439 20.11 -15.22 3.05
CA GLY A 439 19.88 -16.47 3.75
C GLY A 439 21.16 -17.24 4.08
N GLY A 440 21.00 -18.51 4.47
CA GLY A 440 22.12 -19.42 4.75
C GLY A 440 23.10 -18.86 5.79
N GLU A 441 24.39 -19.09 5.53
CA GLU A 441 25.48 -18.62 6.40
C GLU A 441 25.62 -17.10 6.42
N ASP A 442 25.24 -16.39 5.35
CA ASP A 442 25.29 -14.93 5.32
C ASP A 442 24.31 -14.35 6.34
N TRP A 443 23.09 -14.88 6.40
CA TRP A 443 22.12 -14.51 7.43
C TRP A 443 22.54 -14.96 8.82
N ARG A 444 22.93 -16.23 8.99
CA ARG A 444 23.27 -16.78 10.31
C ARG A 444 24.34 -15.96 11.01
N ILE A 445 25.44 -15.69 10.29
CA ILE A 445 26.60 -14.96 10.82
C ILE A 445 26.24 -13.49 11.09
N TRP A 446 25.54 -12.83 10.16
CA TRP A 446 25.10 -11.45 10.37
C TRP A 446 24.21 -11.32 11.59
N LYS A 447 23.20 -12.20 11.72
CA LYS A 447 22.26 -12.21 12.84
C LYS A 447 22.99 -12.43 14.16
N ASP A 448 23.83 -13.46 14.24
CA ASP A 448 24.56 -13.81 15.47
C ASP A 448 25.40 -12.62 16.00
N TRP A 449 26.02 -11.87 15.09
CA TRP A 449 26.79 -10.67 15.42
C TRP A 449 25.92 -9.45 15.73
N MET A 450 24.99 -9.10 14.85
CA MET A 450 24.13 -7.91 14.99
C MET A 450 23.28 -7.97 16.27
N CYS A 451 22.68 -9.12 16.59
CA CYS A 451 21.88 -9.24 17.82
C CYS A 451 22.76 -9.05 19.07
N ARG A 452 23.97 -9.62 19.07
CA ARG A 452 24.94 -9.44 20.17
C ARG A 452 25.35 -7.97 20.30
N LEU A 453 25.69 -7.33 19.18
CA LEU A 453 26.08 -5.92 19.11
C LEU A 453 25.01 -5.01 19.73
N LEU A 454 23.74 -5.16 19.32
CA LEU A 454 22.64 -4.34 19.85
C LEU A 454 22.39 -4.60 21.34
N VAL A 455 22.42 -5.85 21.79
CA VAL A 455 22.21 -6.17 23.21
C VAL A 455 23.35 -5.61 24.07
N ASP A 456 24.60 -5.64 23.61
CA ASP A 456 25.76 -5.12 24.35
C ASP A 456 25.72 -3.62 24.59
N HIS A 457 25.15 -2.88 23.64
CA HIS A 457 25.23 -1.42 23.62
C HIS A 457 23.91 -0.73 23.94
N GLN A 458 22.87 -1.48 24.31
CA GLN A 458 21.63 -0.88 24.79
C GLN A 458 21.81 -0.32 26.20
N ASN A 459 21.43 0.94 26.40
CA ASN A 459 21.53 1.57 27.71
C ASN A 459 20.38 1.16 28.65
N ASP A 460 20.45 1.60 29.91
CA ASP A 460 19.45 1.27 30.94
C ASP A 460 18.04 1.82 30.66
N LYS A 461 17.93 2.88 29.85
CA LYS A 461 16.63 3.43 29.42
C LYS A 461 16.01 2.61 28.30
N GLY A 462 16.76 1.71 27.67
CA GLY A 462 16.30 0.89 26.56
C GLY A 462 16.53 1.48 25.17
N ASN A 463 17.12 2.68 25.09
CA ASN A 463 17.49 3.28 23.82
C ASN A 463 18.97 2.99 23.49
N TRP A 464 19.34 3.36 22.27
CA TRP A 464 20.71 3.34 21.80
C TRP A 464 21.21 4.76 21.54
N GLU A 465 22.49 4.96 21.83
CA GLU A 465 23.20 6.16 21.42
C GLU A 465 23.71 6.00 19.99
N GLY A 466 24.11 7.11 19.38
CA GLY A 466 24.67 7.12 18.04
C GLY A 466 25.82 8.09 17.97
N THR A 467 26.51 8.08 16.84
CA THR A 467 27.70 8.88 16.54
C THR A 467 27.67 9.30 15.08
N GLN A 468 28.69 10.05 14.66
CA GLN A 468 28.80 10.55 13.29
C GLN A 468 27.56 11.37 12.92
N GLN A 469 26.91 11.10 11.79
CA GLN A 469 25.69 11.83 11.39
C GLN A 469 24.47 11.46 12.25
N GLU A 470 24.57 10.37 13.00
CA GLU A 470 23.55 9.91 13.92
C GLU A 470 23.87 10.26 15.38
N GLU A 471 24.69 11.27 15.68
CA GLU A 471 25.00 11.67 17.07
C GLU A 471 23.84 12.45 17.75
N SER A 472 23.02 13.15 16.96
CA SER A 472 22.00 14.06 17.48
C SER A 472 20.99 13.35 18.39
N GLU A 473 20.61 14.02 19.50
CA GLU A 473 19.53 13.55 20.38
C GLU A 473 18.20 13.42 19.64
N SER A 474 17.95 14.25 18.61
CA SER A 474 16.73 14.20 17.81
C SER A 474 16.55 12.87 17.06
N LEU A 475 17.63 12.13 16.83
CA LEU A 475 17.64 10.82 16.15
C LEU A 475 17.60 9.64 17.15
N THR A 476 17.46 9.88 18.45
CA THR A 476 17.39 8.79 19.44
C THR A 476 16.19 7.87 19.18
N LEU A 477 15.03 8.43 18.83
CA LEU A 477 13.84 7.65 18.50
C LEU A 477 14.02 6.83 17.23
N TYR A 478 14.63 7.43 16.21
CA TYR A 478 15.02 6.77 14.97
C TYR A 478 15.91 5.55 15.22
N ARG A 479 17.03 5.73 15.94
CA ARG A 479 17.95 4.65 16.29
C ARG A 479 17.27 3.56 17.12
N THR A 480 16.40 3.96 18.05
CA THR A 480 15.66 3.01 18.89
C THR A 480 14.67 2.17 18.10
N ALA A 481 13.92 2.79 17.18
CA ALA A 481 13.01 2.08 16.32
C ALA A 481 13.75 1.13 15.38
N PHE A 482 14.87 1.54 14.77
CA PHE A 482 15.70 0.63 13.97
C PHE A 482 16.31 -0.50 14.78
N GLY A 483 16.81 -0.24 15.99
CA GLY A 483 17.26 -1.27 16.91
C GLY A 483 16.18 -2.32 17.16
N ALA A 484 14.95 -1.89 17.46
CA ALA A 484 13.81 -2.78 17.64
C ALA A 484 13.47 -3.57 16.37
N LEU A 485 13.39 -2.89 15.21
CA LEU A 485 13.12 -3.48 13.89
C LEU A 485 14.24 -4.41 13.38
N MET A 486 15.41 -4.41 13.99
CA MET A 486 16.46 -5.40 13.75
C MET A 486 16.35 -6.58 14.72
N LEU A 487 16.09 -6.31 16.00
CA LEU A 487 15.90 -7.34 17.03
C LEU A 487 14.66 -8.23 16.77
N GLU A 488 13.64 -7.73 16.08
CA GLU A 488 12.48 -8.54 15.68
C GLU A 488 12.87 -9.72 14.76
N PHE A 489 13.89 -9.54 13.91
CA PHE A 489 14.40 -10.63 13.06
C PHE A 489 15.14 -11.68 13.89
N CYS A 490 15.79 -11.27 14.99
CA CYS A 490 16.45 -12.17 15.92
C CYS A 490 15.45 -13.13 16.58
N CYS A 491 14.20 -12.70 16.77
CA CYS A 491 13.12 -13.52 17.34
C CYS A 491 12.18 -14.13 16.29
N GLY A 492 12.49 -14.02 15.00
CA GLY A 492 11.78 -14.70 13.91
C GLY A 492 10.57 -13.96 13.33
N HIS A 493 10.36 -12.69 13.67
CA HIS A 493 9.38 -11.86 12.96
C HIS A 493 9.89 -11.54 11.55
N VAL A 494 8.98 -11.49 10.58
CA VAL A 494 9.27 -11.12 9.19
C VAL A 494 8.21 -10.12 8.71
N PRO A 495 8.63 -8.92 8.26
CA PRO A 495 7.71 -7.87 7.83
C PRO A 495 6.97 -8.25 6.53
N ILE A 496 5.91 -7.50 6.22
CA ILE A 496 4.98 -7.85 5.13
C ILE A 496 5.67 -7.89 3.75
N TYR A 497 6.60 -6.98 3.46
CA TYR A 497 7.31 -6.93 2.18
C TYR A 497 8.29 -8.10 1.96
N MET A 498 8.60 -8.86 3.02
CA MET A 498 9.42 -10.08 2.94
C MET A 498 8.60 -11.37 3.12
N SER A 499 7.29 -11.24 3.31
CA SER A 499 6.37 -12.36 3.44
C SER A 499 5.77 -12.77 2.09
N PRO A 500 5.25 -14.01 1.94
CA PRO A 500 4.32 -14.33 0.85
C PRO A 500 3.09 -13.41 0.88
N VAL A 501 2.31 -13.36 -0.20
CA VAL A 501 1.03 -12.62 -0.25
C VAL A 501 0.13 -13.11 0.89
N LYS A 502 -0.18 -12.23 1.86
CA LYS A 502 -0.95 -12.55 3.07
C LYS A 502 -2.44 -12.21 2.96
N ARG A 503 -2.84 -11.39 1.98
CA ARG A 503 -4.20 -10.87 1.85
C ARG A 503 -4.58 -10.69 0.39
N GLN A 504 -5.86 -10.86 0.06
CA GLN A 504 -6.44 -10.51 -1.23
C GLN A 504 -7.48 -9.41 -0.99
N VAL A 505 -7.24 -8.20 -1.49
CA VAL A 505 -8.20 -7.09 -1.37
C VAL A 505 -9.15 -7.15 -2.56
N SER A 506 -10.46 -7.12 -2.31
CA SER A 506 -11.44 -7.03 -3.39
C SER A 506 -11.51 -5.59 -3.89
N GLY A 507 -11.40 -5.37 -5.20
CA GLY A 507 -11.83 -4.14 -5.84
C GLY A 507 -13.33 -4.13 -6.09
N SER A 508 -13.82 -3.17 -6.88
CA SER A 508 -15.22 -3.09 -7.27
C SER A 508 -15.42 -2.65 -8.73
N ILE A 509 -16.54 -3.03 -9.32
CA ILE A 509 -17.02 -2.52 -10.61
C ILE A 509 -18.31 -1.74 -10.39
N GLN A 510 -18.42 -0.56 -10.99
CA GLN A 510 -19.67 0.19 -11.11
C GLN A 510 -19.90 0.61 -12.57
N VAL A 511 -21.14 0.49 -13.06
CA VAL A 511 -21.51 1.00 -14.38
C VAL A 511 -22.38 2.25 -14.21
N LYS A 512 -22.00 3.34 -14.87
CA LYS A 512 -22.71 4.63 -14.83
C LYS A 512 -23.15 5.05 -16.24
N PHE A 513 -24.12 5.94 -16.33
CA PHE A 513 -24.40 6.67 -17.56
C PHE A 513 -23.39 7.83 -17.74
N GLU A 514 -23.05 8.17 -18.99
CA GLU A 514 -22.26 9.38 -19.31
C GLU A 514 -23.02 10.63 -18.84
N LYS A 515 -22.39 11.47 -18.00
CA LYS A 515 -22.91 12.81 -17.72
C LYS A 515 -22.50 13.73 -18.87
N LYS A 516 -23.42 13.97 -19.81
CA LYS A 516 -23.37 15.13 -20.73
C LYS A 516 -24.51 16.09 -20.39
N ALA A 517 -24.20 17.38 -20.44
CA ALA A 517 -25.19 18.44 -20.45
C ALA A 517 -26.19 18.18 -21.58
N GLU A 518 -27.48 18.16 -21.21
CA GLU A 518 -28.70 18.17 -22.03
C GLU A 518 -28.56 17.89 -23.53
N GLU A 519 -28.99 16.68 -23.93
CA GLU A 519 -30.00 16.37 -24.95
C GLU A 519 -29.72 14.98 -25.54
N GLU A 520 -30.27 13.94 -24.91
CA GLU A 520 -30.57 12.67 -25.58
C GLU A 520 -32.02 12.29 -25.32
N VAL A 521 -32.67 11.75 -26.36
CA VAL A 521 -34.08 11.36 -26.35
C VAL A 521 -34.38 10.51 -25.12
N PRO A 522 -35.20 11.01 -24.17
CA PRO A 522 -35.57 10.27 -22.97
C PRO A 522 -36.18 8.93 -23.36
N LYS A 523 -35.75 7.84 -22.68
CA LYS A 523 -36.50 6.59 -22.74
C LYS A 523 -37.94 6.91 -22.32
N SER A 524 -38.87 6.69 -23.24
CA SER A 524 -40.27 7.04 -23.04
C SER A 524 -41.01 5.79 -22.58
N VAL A 525 -41.53 5.83 -21.36
CA VAL A 525 -42.25 4.72 -20.75
C VAL A 525 -43.68 5.15 -20.49
N GLU A 526 -44.65 4.32 -20.88
CA GLU A 526 -46.03 4.48 -20.45
C GLU A 526 -46.40 3.36 -19.49
N ILE A 527 -46.81 3.72 -18.29
CA ILE A 527 -47.27 2.78 -17.28
C ILE A 527 -48.79 2.66 -17.40
N ILE A 528 -49.28 1.45 -17.64
CA ILE A 528 -50.71 1.12 -17.64
C ILE A 528 -51.04 0.47 -16.31
N MET A 529 -51.90 1.13 -15.51
CA MET A 529 -52.31 0.66 -14.20
C MET A 529 -53.74 0.12 -14.23
N ASP A 530 -53.90 -1.11 -13.74
CA ASP A 530 -55.20 -1.72 -13.47
C ASP A 530 -55.87 -1.09 -12.24
N ALA A 531 -57.06 -0.52 -12.45
CA ALA A 531 -57.94 -0.05 -11.39
C ALA A 531 -59.33 -0.71 -11.49
N SER A 532 -59.41 -1.90 -12.09
CA SER A 532 -60.65 -2.65 -12.18
C SER A 532 -61.13 -3.18 -10.82
N ASN A 533 -62.37 -3.65 -10.76
CA ASN A 533 -63.00 -4.11 -9.52
C ASN A 533 -62.27 -5.30 -8.87
N SER A 534 -61.51 -6.11 -9.62
CA SER A 534 -60.70 -7.20 -9.04
C SER A 534 -59.62 -6.71 -8.09
N MET A 535 -59.13 -5.47 -8.29
CA MET A 535 -58.12 -4.83 -7.44
C MET A 535 -58.61 -4.51 -6.01
N TRP A 536 -59.88 -4.76 -5.70
CA TRP A 536 -60.39 -4.83 -4.32
C TRP A 536 -59.91 -6.06 -3.55
N GLY A 537 -59.42 -7.09 -4.24
CA GLY A 537 -58.80 -8.25 -3.62
C GLY A 537 -57.73 -7.85 -2.62
N GLN A 538 -57.53 -8.65 -1.57
CA GLN A 538 -56.60 -8.34 -0.50
C GLN A 538 -55.41 -9.28 -0.49
N ILE A 539 -54.23 -8.71 -0.26
CA ILE A 539 -53.00 -9.43 0.04
C ILE A 539 -52.60 -9.04 1.47
N ALA A 540 -52.49 -10.02 2.36
CA ALA A 540 -52.16 -9.79 3.77
C ALA A 540 -53.03 -8.71 4.47
N GLY A 541 -54.32 -8.64 4.11
CA GLY A 541 -55.29 -7.70 4.71
C GLY A 541 -55.30 -6.29 4.09
N GLU A 542 -54.44 -6.00 3.11
CA GLU A 542 -54.42 -4.72 2.38
C GLU A 542 -54.96 -4.91 0.95
N ALA A 543 -55.78 -3.98 0.47
CA ALA A 543 -56.32 -4.02 -0.89
C ALA A 543 -55.21 -3.89 -1.94
N LYS A 544 -55.24 -4.71 -2.99
CA LYS A 544 -54.25 -4.74 -4.08
C LYS A 544 -54.01 -3.36 -4.68
N ILE A 545 -55.06 -2.57 -4.94
CA ILE A 545 -54.90 -1.20 -5.45
C ILE A 545 -54.06 -0.30 -4.52
N THR A 546 -54.15 -0.50 -3.20
CA THR A 546 -53.42 0.32 -2.24
C THR A 546 -51.94 -0.03 -2.26
N ILE A 547 -51.63 -1.32 -2.36
CA ILE A 547 -50.27 -1.81 -2.56
C ILE A 547 -49.70 -1.28 -3.88
N ALA A 548 -50.45 -1.41 -4.98
CA ALA A 548 -50.03 -0.96 -6.31
C ALA A 548 -49.74 0.56 -6.35
N ARG A 549 -50.60 1.39 -5.73
CA ARG A 549 -50.34 2.84 -5.61
C ARG A 549 -49.09 3.15 -4.80
N LYS A 550 -48.90 2.49 -3.66
CA LYS A 550 -47.72 2.69 -2.80
C LYS A 550 -46.43 2.34 -3.52
N VAL A 551 -46.39 1.17 -4.16
CA VAL A 551 -45.22 0.70 -4.90
C VAL A 551 -44.94 1.61 -6.10
N LEU A 552 -45.96 1.95 -6.90
CA LEU A 552 -45.78 2.82 -8.05
C LEU A 552 -45.29 4.22 -7.62
N ALA A 553 -45.84 4.78 -6.54
CA ALA A 553 -45.36 6.05 -5.99
C ALA A 553 -43.90 5.98 -5.50
N GLN A 554 -43.48 4.86 -4.94
CA GLN A 554 -42.09 4.63 -4.52
C GLN A 554 -41.16 4.57 -5.73
N ILE A 555 -41.54 3.82 -6.76
CA ILE A 555 -40.81 3.71 -8.02
C ILE A 555 -40.65 5.07 -8.69
N ILE A 556 -41.74 5.84 -8.85
CA ILE A 556 -41.73 7.16 -9.50
C ILE A 556 -40.73 8.11 -8.83
N LYS A 557 -40.63 8.08 -7.49
CA LYS A 557 -39.65 8.89 -6.75
C LYS A 557 -38.20 8.51 -7.07
N GLY A 558 -37.94 7.23 -7.35
CA GLY A 558 -36.61 6.70 -7.66
C GLY A 558 -36.21 6.81 -9.14
N LEU A 559 -37.13 7.16 -10.04
CA LEU A 559 -36.83 7.29 -11.48
C LEU A 559 -35.87 8.46 -11.77
N PRO A 560 -35.02 8.39 -12.81
CA PRO A 560 -34.19 9.52 -13.23
C PRO A 560 -35.04 10.71 -13.73
N ASP A 561 -34.63 11.94 -13.42
CA ASP A 561 -35.33 13.17 -13.88
C ASP A 561 -35.28 13.37 -15.40
N SER A 562 -34.40 12.65 -16.09
CA SER A 562 -34.24 12.66 -17.55
C SER A 562 -35.18 11.72 -18.30
N MET A 563 -36.09 11.01 -17.62
CA MET A 563 -37.02 10.05 -18.23
C MET A 563 -38.34 10.70 -18.66
N ASN A 564 -38.92 10.24 -19.78
CA ASN A 564 -40.28 10.59 -20.18
C ASN A 564 -41.24 9.52 -19.66
N VAL A 565 -42.25 9.91 -18.88
CA VAL A 565 -43.19 8.96 -18.26
C VAL A 565 -44.63 9.37 -18.50
N GLY A 566 -45.40 8.47 -19.11
CA GLY A 566 -46.86 8.54 -19.20
C GLY A 566 -47.53 7.60 -18.21
N LEU A 567 -48.78 7.92 -17.85
CA LEU A 567 -49.62 7.07 -17.01
C LEU A 567 -51.00 6.94 -17.64
N ARG A 568 -51.38 5.70 -17.92
CA ARG A 568 -52.70 5.31 -18.35
C ARG A 568 -53.35 4.41 -17.32
N VAL A 569 -54.64 4.59 -17.11
CA VAL A 569 -55.41 3.85 -16.11
C VAL A 569 -56.66 3.30 -16.76
N TYR A 570 -57.03 2.08 -16.41
CA TYR A 570 -58.30 1.49 -16.86
C TYR A 570 -59.17 1.00 -15.71
N GLY A 571 -60.47 0.98 -15.96
CA GLY A 571 -61.47 0.52 -14.99
C GLY A 571 -61.68 1.46 -13.80
N HIS A 572 -61.28 2.74 -13.87
CA HIS A 572 -61.40 3.68 -12.74
C HIS A 572 -62.64 4.60 -12.80
N ARG A 573 -63.35 4.73 -13.93
CA ARG A 573 -64.41 5.74 -14.10
C ARG A 573 -65.81 5.15 -14.03
N TYR A 574 -66.04 4.02 -14.68
CA TYR A 574 -67.37 3.43 -14.86
C TYR A 574 -67.53 2.12 -14.07
N GLY A 575 -68.69 1.89 -13.48
CA GLY A 575 -69.01 0.66 -12.75
C GLY A 575 -69.27 -0.54 -13.65
N LEU A 576 -69.24 -1.75 -13.08
CA LEU A 576 -69.32 -3.04 -13.79
C LEU A 576 -70.51 -3.21 -14.75
N ASN A 577 -71.64 -2.55 -14.48
CA ASN A 577 -72.88 -2.70 -15.26
C ASN A 577 -73.11 -1.56 -16.26
N GLU A 578 -72.22 -0.57 -16.30
CA GLU A 578 -72.32 0.55 -17.23
C GLU A 578 -71.83 0.13 -18.62
N ALA A 579 -72.49 0.63 -19.67
CA ALA A 579 -72.20 0.23 -21.05
C ALA A 579 -70.74 0.57 -21.47
N GLN A 580 -70.17 1.61 -20.86
CA GLN A 580 -68.83 2.14 -21.12
C GLN A 580 -67.73 1.38 -20.37
N ALA A 581 -68.06 0.45 -19.47
CA ALA A 581 -67.07 -0.24 -18.63
C ALA A 581 -66.02 -1.00 -19.45
N CYS A 582 -66.36 -1.46 -20.66
CA CYS A 582 -65.44 -2.17 -21.55
C CYS A 582 -64.63 -1.30 -22.50
N THR A 583 -64.82 0.02 -22.43
CA THR A 583 -64.02 1.01 -23.15
C THR A 583 -63.33 1.97 -22.17
N ASP A 584 -63.32 1.62 -20.87
CA ASP A 584 -62.83 2.51 -19.82
C ASP A 584 -61.30 2.48 -19.70
N THR A 585 -60.65 3.29 -20.53
CA THR A 585 -59.21 3.57 -20.48
C THR A 585 -58.97 5.08 -20.60
N GLU A 586 -58.04 5.63 -19.82
CA GLU A 586 -57.72 7.06 -19.80
C GLU A 586 -56.22 7.27 -19.68
N LEU A 587 -55.67 8.10 -20.58
CA LEU A 587 -54.34 8.67 -20.42
C LEU A 587 -54.42 9.78 -19.38
N MET A 588 -54.09 9.46 -18.13
CA MET A 588 -54.12 10.39 -17.00
C MET A 588 -52.99 11.40 -17.08
N VAL A 589 -51.81 10.95 -17.53
CA VAL A 589 -50.62 11.77 -17.72
C VAL A 589 -50.01 11.43 -19.07
N PRO A 590 -49.96 12.40 -20.02
CA PRO A 590 -49.29 12.20 -21.30
C PRO A 590 -47.80 11.91 -21.14
N ILE A 591 -47.23 11.17 -22.10
CA ILE A 591 -45.80 10.89 -22.11
C ILE A 591 -45.02 12.20 -22.30
N GLY A 592 -44.17 12.52 -21.33
CA GLY A 592 -43.33 13.71 -21.34
C GLY A 592 -42.39 13.72 -20.13
N PRO A 593 -41.56 14.77 -19.95
CA PRO A 593 -40.60 14.84 -18.86
C PRO A 593 -41.24 14.56 -17.51
N ILE A 594 -40.60 13.72 -16.70
CA ILE A 594 -41.18 13.23 -15.45
C ILE A 594 -41.41 14.36 -14.43
N ALA A 595 -42.68 14.63 -14.14
CA ALA A 595 -43.09 15.50 -13.03
C ALA A 595 -43.43 14.63 -11.81
N LYS A 596 -42.40 14.20 -11.07
CA LYS A 596 -42.50 13.16 -10.02
C LYS A 596 -43.61 13.42 -9.01
N GLU A 597 -43.69 14.61 -8.45
CA GLU A 597 -44.70 14.96 -7.43
C GLU A 597 -46.12 14.90 -8.00
N ALA A 598 -46.33 15.50 -9.18
CA ALA A 598 -47.64 15.54 -9.84
C ALA A 598 -48.10 14.14 -10.28
N LEU A 599 -47.17 13.31 -10.73
CA LEU A 599 -47.44 11.93 -11.12
C LEU A 599 -47.81 11.06 -9.90
N VAL A 600 -47.08 11.19 -8.79
CA VAL A 600 -47.41 10.52 -7.52
C VAL A 600 -48.79 10.95 -7.00
N ASP A 601 -49.10 12.23 -7.04
CA ASP A 601 -50.41 12.75 -6.63
C ASP A 601 -51.55 12.20 -7.50
N THR A 602 -51.30 12.04 -8.79
CA THR A 602 -52.26 11.45 -9.73
C THR A 602 -52.50 9.98 -9.40
N VAL A 603 -51.43 9.19 -9.20
CA VAL A 603 -51.51 7.77 -8.80
C VAL A 603 -52.32 7.60 -7.51
N ASN A 604 -52.07 8.45 -6.51
CA ASN A 604 -52.74 8.37 -5.22
C ASN A 604 -54.26 8.67 -5.28
N LYS A 605 -54.72 9.41 -6.29
CA LYS A 605 -56.14 9.78 -6.47
C LYS A 605 -56.94 8.73 -7.24
N ILE A 606 -56.28 7.75 -7.86
CA ILE A 606 -56.94 6.70 -8.64
C ILE A 606 -57.93 5.93 -7.75
N GLN A 607 -59.17 5.84 -8.25
CA GLN A 607 -60.25 5.07 -7.66
C GLN A 607 -60.48 3.82 -8.50
N LEU A 608 -60.93 2.73 -7.87
CA LEU A 608 -61.16 1.47 -8.57
C LEU A 608 -62.68 1.25 -8.75
N LYS A 609 -63.16 0.80 -9.92
CA LYS A 609 -64.62 0.68 -10.17
C LYS A 609 -65.06 -0.44 -11.12
N GLY A 610 -64.41 -0.56 -12.26
CA GLY A 610 -64.98 -1.09 -13.49
C GLY A 610 -64.47 -2.48 -13.88
N LYS A 611 -64.63 -2.80 -15.17
CA LYS A 611 -64.09 -4.02 -15.77
C LYS A 611 -62.60 -3.87 -16.11
N THR A 612 -62.01 -4.91 -16.67
CA THR A 612 -60.59 -5.02 -17.07
C THR A 612 -60.46 -4.98 -18.60
N PRO A 613 -60.61 -3.80 -19.25
CA PRO A 613 -60.48 -3.65 -20.70
C PRO A 613 -58.99 -3.57 -21.12
N LEU A 614 -58.23 -4.61 -20.80
CA LEU A 614 -56.77 -4.68 -20.93
C LEU A 614 -56.29 -4.45 -22.36
N VAL A 615 -56.86 -5.15 -23.33
CA VAL A 615 -56.44 -5.13 -24.73
C VAL A 615 -56.61 -3.74 -25.32
N ILE A 616 -57.79 -3.11 -25.12
CA ILE A 616 -58.02 -1.77 -25.64
C ILE A 616 -57.13 -0.74 -24.94
N SER A 617 -56.80 -0.91 -23.66
CA SER A 617 -55.84 -0.04 -22.98
C SER A 617 -54.44 -0.11 -23.59
N VAL A 618 -53.96 -1.30 -23.92
CA VAL A 618 -52.66 -1.45 -24.61
C VAL A 618 -52.75 -0.88 -26.04
N LEU A 619 -53.84 -1.11 -26.76
CA LEU A 619 -54.04 -0.56 -28.11
C LEU A 619 -54.11 0.98 -28.13
N GLU A 620 -54.71 1.60 -27.12
CA GLU A 620 -54.71 3.06 -26.99
C GLU A 620 -53.32 3.59 -26.58
N ALA A 621 -52.59 2.88 -25.71
CA ALA A 621 -51.21 3.24 -25.38
C ALA A 621 -50.29 3.23 -26.62
N ILE A 622 -50.45 2.25 -27.53
CA ILE A 622 -49.70 2.24 -28.80
C ILE A 622 -49.88 3.56 -29.59
N LYS A 623 -51.07 4.16 -29.55
CA LYS A 623 -51.33 5.44 -30.22
C LYS A 623 -50.62 6.62 -29.57
N ASP A 624 -50.43 6.56 -28.25
CA ASP A 624 -49.73 7.61 -27.51
C ASP A 624 -48.24 7.68 -27.91
N PHE A 625 -47.70 6.62 -28.53
CA PHE A 625 -46.35 6.55 -29.08
C PHE A 625 -46.23 6.91 -30.57
N GLU A 626 -47.30 7.31 -31.28
CA GLU A 626 -47.27 7.60 -32.74
C GLU A 626 -46.19 8.61 -33.16
N GLN A 627 -45.81 9.53 -32.26
CA GLN A 627 -44.79 10.56 -32.49
C GLN A 627 -43.53 10.36 -31.62
N ILE A 628 -43.43 9.23 -30.92
CA ILE A 628 -42.37 8.96 -29.94
C ILE A 628 -41.60 7.72 -30.40
N PRO A 629 -40.38 7.89 -30.96
CA PRO A 629 -39.57 6.76 -31.39
C PRO A 629 -39.05 5.99 -30.17
N ASN A 630 -39.20 4.67 -30.20
CA ASN A 630 -38.60 3.70 -29.28
C ASN A 630 -38.99 3.89 -27.80
N GLY A 631 -40.12 3.29 -27.42
CA GLY A 631 -40.68 3.35 -26.07
C GLY A 631 -41.01 1.98 -25.48
N SER A 632 -41.42 1.96 -24.22
CA SER A 632 -41.88 0.74 -23.56
C SER A 632 -43.19 0.96 -22.82
N ILE A 633 -44.07 -0.02 -22.90
CA ILE A 633 -45.31 -0.07 -22.14
C ILE A 633 -45.08 -1.01 -20.96
N ILE A 634 -45.42 -0.57 -19.75
CA ILE A 634 -45.41 -1.41 -18.54
C ILE A 634 -46.83 -1.55 -18.03
N LEU A 635 -47.42 -2.73 -18.20
CA LEU A 635 -48.76 -3.06 -17.73
C LEU A 635 -48.70 -3.73 -16.36
N VAL A 636 -49.33 -3.12 -15.35
CA VAL A 636 -49.53 -3.71 -14.02
C VAL A 636 -50.98 -4.15 -13.89
N THR A 637 -51.23 -5.45 -13.74
CA THR A 637 -52.60 -6.01 -13.70
C THR A 637 -52.73 -7.18 -12.74
N ASP A 638 -53.88 -7.31 -12.09
CA ASP A 638 -54.22 -8.45 -11.22
C ASP A 638 -55.18 -9.47 -11.85
N GLY A 639 -55.54 -9.27 -13.11
CA GLY A 639 -56.58 -10.02 -13.78
C GLY A 639 -56.33 -10.27 -15.26
N ILE A 640 -57.32 -10.90 -15.89
CA ILE A 640 -57.37 -11.14 -17.33
C ILE A 640 -58.41 -10.24 -17.99
N GLU A 641 -58.31 -10.11 -19.31
CA GLU A 641 -59.26 -9.41 -20.16
C GLU A 641 -60.71 -9.88 -19.90
N SER A 642 -61.59 -8.97 -19.46
CA SER A 642 -63.00 -9.28 -19.13
C SER A 642 -64.01 -8.68 -20.11
N CYS A 643 -63.52 -8.02 -21.16
CA CYS A 643 -64.29 -7.28 -22.16
C CYS A 643 -64.18 -7.86 -23.57
N LYS A 644 -63.76 -9.13 -23.68
CA LYS A 644 -63.68 -9.89 -24.94
C LYS A 644 -62.70 -9.29 -25.97
N GLY A 645 -61.70 -8.55 -25.51
CA GLY A 645 -60.60 -8.12 -26.35
C GLY A 645 -59.80 -9.31 -26.89
N ASP A 646 -59.35 -9.24 -28.14
CA ASP A 646 -58.45 -10.25 -28.71
C ASP A 646 -57.00 -9.90 -28.37
N ILE A 647 -56.46 -10.63 -27.41
CA ILE A 647 -55.09 -10.47 -26.92
C ILE A 647 -54.05 -10.67 -28.03
N LYS A 648 -54.34 -11.49 -29.06
CA LYS A 648 -53.41 -11.73 -30.18
C LYS A 648 -53.33 -10.55 -31.15
N SER A 649 -54.18 -9.53 -30.99
CA SER A 649 -54.19 -8.35 -31.84
C SER A 649 -53.11 -7.32 -31.50
N ILE A 650 -52.51 -7.38 -30.30
CA ILE A 650 -51.57 -6.38 -29.78
C ILE A 650 -50.28 -6.30 -30.63
N ALA A 651 -49.56 -7.41 -30.81
CA ALA A 651 -48.33 -7.40 -31.61
C ALA A 651 -48.55 -7.00 -33.09
N PRO A 652 -49.61 -7.49 -33.78
CA PRO A 652 -49.97 -6.98 -35.10
C PRO A 652 -50.24 -5.47 -35.13
N ALA A 653 -50.88 -4.91 -34.10
CA ALA A 653 -51.16 -3.48 -34.01
C ALA A 653 -49.89 -2.64 -33.87
N ILE A 654 -48.92 -3.05 -33.03
CA ILE A 654 -47.60 -2.40 -32.93
C ILE A 654 -46.89 -2.39 -34.28
N LYS A 655 -46.88 -3.55 -34.96
CA LYS A 655 -46.27 -3.67 -36.29
C LYS A 655 -46.96 -2.81 -37.35
N ALA A 656 -48.30 -2.72 -37.31
CA ALA A 656 -49.07 -1.90 -38.23
C ALA A 656 -48.83 -0.39 -38.00
N ALA A 657 -48.57 0.03 -36.76
CA ALA A 657 -48.19 1.40 -36.42
C ALA A 657 -46.75 1.74 -36.84
N GLY A 658 -45.94 0.75 -37.24
CA GLY A 658 -44.55 0.96 -37.62
C GLY A 658 -43.65 1.32 -36.44
N LEU A 659 -44.04 0.96 -35.21
CA LEU A 659 -43.34 1.28 -33.98
C LEU A 659 -42.54 0.06 -33.49
N GLU A 660 -41.41 0.33 -32.82
CA GLU A 660 -40.67 -0.65 -32.03
C GLU A 660 -41.04 -0.45 -30.55
N LEU A 661 -42.10 -1.13 -30.10
CA LEU A 661 -42.61 -1.06 -28.72
C LEU A 661 -42.56 -2.42 -28.03
N GLU A 662 -41.98 -2.44 -26.83
CA GLU A 662 -42.00 -3.59 -25.93
C GLU A 662 -43.14 -3.44 -24.91
N VAL A 663 -43.96 -4.48 -24.76
CA VAL A 663 -44.99 -4.57 -23.71
C VAL A 663 -44.49 -5.46 -22.58
N ASN A 664 -44.00 -4.84 -21.51
CA ASN A 664 -43.65 -5.50 -20.26
C ASN A 664 -44.90 -5.62 -19.38
N ILE A 665 -45.11 -6.78 -18.75
CA ILE A 665 -46.30 -7.06 -17.95
C ILE A 665 -45.89 -7.56 -16.56
N VAL A 666 -46.42 -6.90 -15.53
CA VAL A 666 -46.29 -7.30 -14.14
C VAL A 666 -47.64 -7.83 -13.67
N GLY A 667 -47.74 -9.15 -13.51
CA GLY A 667 -48.93 -9.83 -13.00
C GLY A 667 -48.96 -9.80 -11.46
N PHE A 668 -49.99 -9.18 -10.88
CA PHE A 668 -50.05 -8.93 -9.43
C PHE A 668 -51.07 -9.84 -8.73
N ASP A 669 -50.57 -10.83 -7.98
CA ASP A 669 -51.35 -11.86 -7.29
C ASP A 669 -52.37 -12.56 -8.22
N ILE A 670 -51.88 -13.01 -9.39
CA ILE A 670 -52.63 -13.82 -10.34
C ILE A 670 -52.47 -15.30 -9.98
N LYS A 671 -53.55 -15.94 -9.56
CA LYS A 671 -53.51 -17.31 -9.02
C LYS A 671 -53.62 -18.35 -10.13
N GLU A 672 -54.43 -18.07 -11.13
CA GLU A 672 -54.73 -18.99 -12.22
C GLU A 672 -53.54 -19.13 -13.17
N ALA A 673 -53.01 -20.35 -13.32
CA ALA A 673 -51.91 -20.62 -14.25
C ALA A 673 -52.27 -20.31 -15.72
N ALA A 674 -53.55 -20.45 -16.10
CA ALA A 674 -54.02 -20.12 -17.44
C ALA A 674 -53.93 -18.62 -17.72
N ALA A 675 -54.32 -17.77 -16.76
CA ALA A 675 -54.22 -16.31 -16.85
C ALA A 675 -52.77 -15.84 -17.02
N ARG A 676 -51.85 -16.42 -16.24
CA ARG A 676 -50.41 -16.08 -16.34
C ARG A 676 -49.82 -16.42 -17.72
N ARG A 677 -50.15 -17.58 -18.27
CA ARG A 677 -49.70 -17.99 -19.62
C ARG A 677 -50.20 -17.07 -20.72
N GLU A 678 -51.42 -16.57 -20.58
CA GLU A 678 -52.02 -15.66 -21.54
C GLU A 678 -51.27 -14.31 -21.56
N LEU A 679 -51.04 -13.71 -20.39
CA LEU A 679 -50.24 -12.49 -20.26
C LEU A 679 -48.78 -12.69 -20.71
N GLU A 680 -48.16 -13.81 -20.36
CA GLU A 680 -46.81 -14.15 -20.82
C GLU A 680 -46.71 -14.25 -22.34
N THR A 681 -47.78 -14.72 -23.00
CA THR A 681 -47.83 -14.77 -24.47
C THR A 681 -47.85 -13.37 -25.08
N ILE A 682 -48.51 -12.40 -24.44
CA ILE A 682 -48.51 -10.99 -24.89
C ILE A 682 -47.11 -10.43 -24.85
N ALA A 683 -46.48 -10.47 -23.69
CA ALA A 683 -45.17 -9.88 -23.48
C ALA A 683 -44.15 -10.47 -24.47
N LYS A 684 -44.12 -11.81 -24.62
CA LYS A 684 -43.25 -12.49 -25.59
C LYS A 684 -43.53 -12.12 -27.05
N SER A 685 -44.78 -11.80 -27.40
CA SER A 685 -45.14 -11.42 -28.77
C SER A 685 -44.60 -10.04 -29.18
N THR A 686 -44.13 -9.24 -28.21
CA THR A 686 -43.59 -7.89 -28.40
C THR A 686 -42.15 -7.78 -27.87
N ASP A 687 -41.43 -8.90 -27.72
CA ASP A 687 -40.10 -8.97 -27.09
C ASP A 687 -40.01 -8.41 -25.64
N GLY A 688 -41.17 -8.20 -25.01
CA GLY A 688 -41.30 -7.76 -23.62
C GLY A 688 -41.26 -8.92 -22.62
N ARG A 689 -41.25 -8.58 -21.33
CA ARG A 689 -41.13 -9.53 -20.22
C ARG A 689 -42.41 -9.65 -19.43
N TYR A 690 -42.71 -10.87 -18.96
CA TYR A 690 -43.75 -11.11 -17.97
C TYR A 690 -43.12 -11.46 -16.62
N ILE A 691 -43.50 -10.75 -15.57
CA ILE A 691 -43.00 -10.96 -14.20
C ILE A 691 -44.18 -11.16 -13.25
N ASP A 692 -44.15 -12.23 -12.46
CA ASP A 692 -45.17 -12.55 -11.45
C ASP A 692 -44.80 -11.90 -10.11
N ALA A 693 -45.74 -11.21 -9.48
CA ALA A 693 -45.56 -10.53 -8.20
C ALA A 693 -46.67 -10.89 -7.22
N ARG A 694 -46.32 -11.52 -6.09
CA ARG A 694 -47.32 -12.05 -5.13
C ARG A 694 -47.58 -11.14 -3.93
N ASN A 695 -46.74 -10.14 -3.74
CA ASN A 695 -46.81 -9.22 -2.61
C ASN A 695 -46.16 -7.87 -2.98
N ALA A 696 -46.22 -6.90 -2.05
CA ALA A 696 -45.70 -5.55 -2.27
C ALA A 696 -44.19 -5.51 -2.63
N GLY A 697 -43.37 -6.35 -1.99
CA GLY A 697 -41.93 -6.40 -2.23
C GLY A 697 -41.59 -6.99 -3.60
N GLU A 698 -42.27 -8.07 -3.99
CA GLU A 698 -42.14 -8.65 -5.32
C GLU A 698 -42.66 -7.72 -6.42
N LEU A 699 -43.74 -6.95 -6.16
CA LEU A 699 -44.24 -5.95 -7.09
C LEU A 699 -43.24 -4.81 -7.31
N LEU A 700 -42.60 -4.36 -6.22
CA LEU A 700 -41.53 -3.36 -6.28
C LEU A 700 -40.36 -3.88 -7.12
N SER A 701 -39.86 -5.09 -6.82
CA SER A 701 -38.75 -5.69 -7.55
C SER A 701 -39.08 -5.94 -9.03
N ALA A 702 -40.30 -6.39 -9.34
CA ALA A 702 -40.75 -6.60 -10.71
C ALA A 702 -40.76 -5.29 -11.50
N LEU A 703 -41.25 -4.21 -10.90
CA LEU A 703 -41.24 -2.89 -11.52
C LEU A 703 -39.82 -2.35 -11.69
N GLU A 704 -38.94 -2.49 -10.67
CA GLU A 704 -37.52 -2.13 -10.78
C GLU A 704 -36.82 -2.88 -11.92
N GLN A 705 -37.08 -4.18 -12.09
CA GLN A 705 -36.50 -5.00 -13.18
C GLN A 705 -36.99 -4.56 -14.56
N THR A 706 -38.22 -4.09 -14.69
CA THR A 706 -38.74 -3.54 -15.96
C THR A 706 -38.20 -2.14 -16.27
N LEU A 707 -37.72 -1.42 -15.25
CA LEU A 707 -37.31 -0.02 -15.35
C LEU A 707 -35.78 0.18 -15.40
N ASN A 708 -34.98 -0.75 -14.85
CA ASN A 708 -33.52 -0.66 -14.76
C ASN A 708 -32.77 -1.50 -15.81
N LEU A 709 -31.63 -1.01 -16.29
CA LEU A 709 -30.69 -1.73 -17.16
C LEU A 709 -29.74 -2.59 -16.33
N GLU A 710 -29.74 -3.91 -16.52
CA GLU A 710 -28.86 -4.85 -15.79
C GLU A 710 -27.55 -5.13 -16.53
N TYR A 711 -26.51 -5.52 -15.77
CA TYR A 711 -25.27 -6.07 -16.28
C TYR A 711 -24.78 -7.28 -15.46
N VAL A 712 -24.03 -8.17 -16.12
CA VAL A 712 -23.30 -9.26 -15.47
C VAL A 712 -21.80 -9.09 -15.67
N VAL A 713 -21.03 -9.60 -14.73
CA VAL A 713 -19.56 -9.64 -14.76
C VAL A 713 -19.13 -11.09 -14.90
N LEU A 714 -18.36 -11.37 -15.94
CA LEU A 714 -17.89 -12.71 -16.28
C LEU A 714 -16.38 -12.80 -16.05
N ASP A 715 -15.93 -13.92 -15.51
CA ASP A 715 -14.50 -14.24 -15.43
C ASP A 715 -13.92 -14.67 -16.79
N GLU A 716 -12.61 -14.96 -16.85
CA GLU A 716 -11.93 -15.41 -18.07
C GLU A 716 -12.49 -16.73 -18.64
N LYS A 717 -13.20 -17.52 -17.84
CA LYS A 717 -13.86 -18.77 -18.25
C LYS A 717 -15.30 -18.53 -18.70
N GLY A 718 -15.78 -17.29 -18.67
CA GLY A 718 -17.14 -16.92 -19.02
C GLY A 718 -18.17 -17.22 -17.93
N GLN A 719 -17.75 -17.48 -16.68
CA GLN A 719 -18.65 -17.72 -15.55
C GLN A 719 -19.06 -16.41 -14.91
N GLU A 720 -20.35 -16.28 -14.55
CA GLU A 720 -20.86 -15.12 -13.82
C GLU A 720 -20.29 -15.08 -12.40
N VAL A 721 -19.53 -14.03 -12.11
CA VAL A 721 -18.87 -13.78 -10.81
C VAL A 721 -19.44 -12.54 -10.11
N GLY A 722 -20.32 -11.79 -10.77
CA GLY A 722 -21.02 -10.64 -10.20
C GLY A 722 -22.13 -10.13 -11.11
N ARG A 723 -23.07 -9.37 -10.54
CA ARG A 723 -24.22 -8.77 -11.23
C ARG A 723 -24.58 -7.43 -10.60
N GLY A 724 -24.99 -6.46 -11.42
CA GLY A 724 -25.42 -5.14 -10.95
C GLY A 724 -26.36 -4.44 -11.93
N THR A 725 -26.75 -3.21 -11.60
CA THR A 725 -27.59 -2.35 -12.43
C THR A 725 -26.82 -1.10 -12.86
N VAL A 726 -27.05 -0.63 -14.09
CA VAL A 726 -26.47 0.60 -14.61
C VAL A 726 -27.02 1.78 -13.81
N GLY A 727 -26.13 2.54 -13.16
CA GLY A 727 -26.48 3.60 -12.21
C GLY A 727 -26.68 3.11 -10.77
N GLY A 728 -26.54 1.82 -10.48
CA GLY A 728 -26.70 1.22 -9.16
C GLY A 728 -25.41 1.13 -8.34
N ASP A 729 -25.48 0.36 -7.25
CA ASP A 729 -24.39 0.13 -6.31
C ASP A 729 -23.22 -0.67 -6.91
N GLU A 730 -22.06 -0.60 -6.25
CA GLU A 730 -20.84 -1.25 -6.70
C GLU A 730 -20.86 -2.77 -6.49
N VAL A 731 -20.34 -3.51 -7.46
CA VAL A 731 -20.16 -4.97 -7.39
C VAL A 731 -18.73 -5.26 -6.95
N LYS A 732 -18.56 -5.83 -5.75
CA LYS A 732 -17.24 -6.20 -5.21
C LYS A 732 -16.70 -7.45 -5.89
N LEU A 733 -15.44 -7.40 -6.34
CA LEU A 733 -14.78 -8.47 -7.09
C LEU A 733 -13.32 -8.58 -6.67
N LYS A 734 -12.71 -9.75 -6.87
CA LYS A 734 -11.26 -9.89 -6.71
C LYS A 734 -10.54 -9.07 -7.79
N GLU A 735 -9.28 -8.75 -7.56
CA GLU A 735 -8.42 -8.23 -8.62
C GLU A 735 -8.42 -9.18 -9.83
N GLY A 736 -8.47 -8.61 -11.03
CA GLY A 736 -8.45 -9.40 -12.26
C GLY A 736 -9.08 -8.68 -13.44
N THR A 737 -8.98 -9.33 -14.60
CA THR A 737 -9.66 -8.88 -15.81
C THR A 737 -10.97 -9.63 -15.97
N TYR A 738 -12.05 -8.89 -16.18
CA TYR A 738 -13.39 -9.41 -16.33
C TYR A 738 -14.02 -8.94 -17.64
N THR A 739 -15.02 -9.68 -18.12
CA THR A 739 -15.91 -9.22 -19.18
C THR A 739 -17.19 -8.69 -18.55
N LEU A 740 -17.43 -7.39 -18.69
CA LEU A 740 -18.66 -6.75 -18.28
C LEU A 740 -19.66 -6.81 -19.44
N ARG A 741 -20.83 -7.40 -19.22
CA ARG A 741 -21.88 -7.59 -20.23
C ARG A 741 -23.17 -6.88 -19.80
N ILE A 742 -23.57 -5.84 -20.52
CA ILE A 742 -24.89 -5.20 -20.35
C ILE A 742 -25.95 -6.05 -21.05
N LEU A 743 -27.05 -6.33 -20.36
CA LEU A 743 -28.17 -7.13 -20.87
C LEU A 743 -29.14 -6.28 -21.72
N LEU A 744 -28.61 -5.69 -22.79
CA LEU A 744 -29.36 -4.96 -23.83
C LEU A 744 -29.85 -5.94 -24.91
N ALA A 745 -31.08 -5.78 -25.41
CA ALA A 745 -31.61 -6.50 -26.57
C ALA A 745 -31.44 -5.65 -27.86
N PRO A 746 -31.26 -6.24 -29.06
CA PRO A 746 -31.21 -7.68 -29.39
C PRO A 746 -29.81 -8.33 -29.27
N GLN A 747 -28.75 -7.56 -29.01
CA GLN A 747 -27.40 -8.10 -28.73
C GLN A 747 -26.79 -7.48 -27.46
N PRO A 748 -26.17 -8.31 -26.60
CA PRO A 748 -25.53 -7.82 -25.39
C PRO A 748 -24.28 -6.99 -25.72
N LEU A 749 -24.08 -5.91 -24.97
CA LEU A 749 -22.93 -5.02 -25.11
C LEU A 749 -21.85 -5.44 -24.11
N GLU A 750 -20.64 -5.73 -24.59
CA GLU A 750 -19.54 -6.22 -23.75
C GLU A 750 -18.32 -5.30 -23.78
N THR A 751 -17.61 -5.21 -22.66
CA THR A 751 -16.25 -4.65 -22.61
C THR A 751 -15.38 -5.41 -21.61
N LYS A 752 -14.07 -5.37 -21.80
CA LYS A 752 -13.12 -5.88 -20.81
C LYS A 752 -12.86 -4.80 -19.77
N VAL A 753 -12.92 -5.19 -18.50
CA VAL A 753 -12.75 -4.32 -17.34
C VAL A 753 -11.66 -4.90 -16.46
N HIS A 754 -10.68 -4.08 -16.11
CA HIS A 754 -9.65 -4.45 -15.15
C HIS A 754 -10.02 -3.92 -13.76
N VAL A 755 -10.12 -4.82 -12.78
CA VAL A 755 -10.40 -4.45 -11.39
C VAL A 755 -9.09 -4.49 -10.65
N ASN A 756 -8.63 -3.32 -10.19
CA ASN A 756 -7.50 -3.23 -9.28
C ASN A 756 -7.94 -3.59 -7.86
N ALA A 757 -7.07 -4.20 -7.09
CA ALA A 757 -7.36 -4.51 -5.71
C ALA A 757 -7.54 -3.24 -4.85
N GLY A 758 -8.66 -3.17 -4.12
CA GLY A 758 -9.08 -1.97 -3.38
C GLY A 758 -9.48 -0.79 -4.27
N GLY A 759 -9.35 -0.93 -5.60
CA GLY A 759 -9.71 0.07 -6.59
C GLY A 759 -11.15 -0.09 -7.08
N LYS A 760 -11.69 1.02 -7.57
CA LYS A 760 -13.02 1.07 -8.20
C LYS A 760 -12.86 1.22 -9.71
N ALA A 761 -13.25 0.19 -10.45
CA ALA A 761 -13.40 0.26 -11.89
C ALA A 761 -14.77 0.86 -12.24
N VAL A 762 -14.78 1.95 -13.01
CA VAL A 762 -16.01 2.61 -13.43
C VAL A 762 -16.16 2.47 -14.94
N CYS A 763 -17.22 1.82 -15.39
CA CYS A 763 -17.58 1.78 -16.80
C CYS A 763 -18.68 2.79 -17.08
N VAL A 764 -18.60 3.45 -18.21
CA VAL A 764 -19.57 4.46 -18.66
C VAL A 764 -20.32 3.92 -19.86
N LEU A 765 -21.63 3.78 -19.72
CA LEU A 765 -22.55 3.51 -20.82
C LEU A 765 -22.97 4.83 -21.47
N LYS A 766 -22.73 4.97 -22.77
CA LYS A 766 -23.07 6.14 -23.57
C LYS A 766 -23.73 5.75 -24.89
N LYS A 767 -24.41 6.68 -25.54
CA LYS A 767 -24.95 6.49 -26.88
C LYS A 767 -24.13 7.33 -27.86
N GLU A 768 -23.66 6.71 -28.94
CA GLU A 768 -22.89 7.38 -29.99
C GLU A 768 -23.51 7.05 -31.34
N ALA A 769 -23.87 8.08 -32.13
CA ALA A 769 -24.47 7.93 -33.45
C ALA A 769 -25.67 6.95 -33.49
N GLY A 770 -26.48 6.94 -32.42
CA GLY A 770 -27.67 6.09 -32.30
C GLY A 770 -27.42 4.70 -31.70
N ALA A 771 -26.18 4.29 -31.46
CA ALA A 771 -25.83 2.98 -30.89
C ALA A 771 -25.29 3.09 -29.46
N TRP A 772 -25.66 2.15 -28.59
CA TRP A 772 -25.08 2.04 -27.23
C TRP A 772 -23.63 1.57 -27.29
N LYS A 773 -22.76 2.26 -26.55
CA LYS A 773 -21.35 1.91 -26.37
C LYS A 773 -20.99 1.95 -24.89
N LEU A 774 -20.18 0.98 -24.48
CA LEU A 774 -19.68 0.83 -23.14
C LEU A 774 -18.19 1.13 -23.17
N THR A 775 -17.77 2.16 -22.44
CA THR A 775 -16.37 2.53 -22.31
C THR A 775 -15.91 2.24 -20.89
N TYR A 776 -14.81 1.50 -20.76
CA TYR A 776 -14.08 1.28 -19.52
C TYR A 776 -12.89 2.24 -19.48
#